data_AF-A0A759RX22-F1
#
_entry.id   AF-A0A759RX22-F1
#
_cell.length_a   1.000
_cell.length_b   1.000
_cell.length_c   1.000
_cell.angle_alpha   90.00
_cell.angle_beta   90.00
_cell.angle_gamma   90.00
#
_symmetry.space_group_name_H-M   'P 1'
#
loop_
_entity.id
_entity.type
_entity.pdbx_description
1 polymer ?
#
loop_
_entity_poly.entity_id
_entity_poly.type
_entity_poly.pdbx_seq_one_letter_code
_entity_poly.pdbx_strand_id
1 'polypeptide(L)'
;MARSGTLTEQTVDSLYQKGTSFVDFLPWVEYQPESKTLLLDDGRSVGAVYDITPFGTEGRSPARLEELRDILKDALQDSFTEYDRHPWVVQFYCQDEDDTASWLAALHGYAVPEARNSDFTRTWLEEMERHLHAVSRPEGYFLDDAVSHTRWRAQQRHTRMVVYRWLPNKSRDPLEDSPEEALNTVCERMISALAGAGIHARRLECEAIRHWLLRWFNPAPQMADSPRQFWQQMAQQDDTPELHDFAESLLCSEPRSQAAQGTWLFDQRPHKVIVLDRLRKPPTVGHITGESARGDGINALFDLLPEGVIMALTIVVWPQDRLEEHLSRLSDRASGENVESEYTKKDCQEVRHWLKDGHKLYRSALAFYLSAPDNSELTRRVRSLNSLLLNAGMVPVQENDELAPLSSWLRWLPMCFDPARDKRQLYTRFSFVQHLANLLPLFGRESGTGHPGVSYFNRGGGMLCWDPLNREDRAQNGHLLLLGPTGAGKSATLNAKIAQLMALHRPRLFIVEAGNSFGLMADYAREHGLTVNKISLKPGSGITLPLFADAWKLAESDEPSAEPDDDDPEETDNEQRDLLGEMEITARLMITGGELKEDARLTRSDRALIREAILHAARLTACEQRQTLTQDIRDALFTLAQDAALPESRRNRLWEMGEAMNMFCSGFEGELFNREGEAWPEADITLVDLAMFAREGYEAQLAIAYISLINHINNLGERDQHLARPIVNITDEAHIITVNPLLARFLTKGSKMWRKLGIWLWLATQNLSDFPDDAKKLLNMIEWWELLVMPPEEVEQVSRFKSLTPEQRQLLLSATKAPGKYTEGVVLSPRVEALFRVVSPALWLALGMTEKHEKAERMRIMREFGCSELEAAMRVARKICL
;
A
#
# COMPACT_ATOMS: atom_id res chain seq x y z
N MET A 1 -63.34 1.48 44.87
CA MET A 1 -63.06 2.21 43.62
C MET A 1 -63.68 1.42 42.47
N ALA A 2 -64.77 1.93 41.88
CA ALA A 2 -65.39 1.32 40.71
C ALA A 2 -64.70 1.87 39.45
N ARG A 3 -64.17 1.00 38.60
CA ARG A 3 -63.65 1.38 37.27
C ARG A 3 -64.82 1.93 36.44
N SER A 4 -64.60 2.97 35.64
CA SER A 4 -65.66 3.73 34.94
C SER A 4 -66.52 2.93 33.95
N GLY A 5 -66.09 1.73 33.55
CA GLY A 5 -66.85 0.87 32.62
C GLY A 5 -67.00 1.43 31.20
N THR A 6 -66.27 2.50 30.86
CA THR A 6 -66.38 3.23 29.58
C THR A 6 -65.39 2.78 28.50
N LEU A 7 -64.52 1.81 28.80
CA LEU A 7 -63.60 1.24 27.79
C LEU A 7 -64.38 0.23 26.94
N THR A 8 -64.50 0.50 25.65
CA THR A 8 -65.12 -0.42 24.68
C THR A 8 -64.13 -1.50 24.29
N GLU A 9 -64.63 -2.68 23.87
CA GLU A 9 -63.79 -3.74 23.30
C GLU A 9 -62.93 -3.21 22.16
N GLN A 10 -63.46 -2.33 21.32
CA GLN A 10 -62.71 -1.69 20.23
C GLN A 10 -61.52 -0.85 20.71
N THR A 11 -61.64 -0.15 21.84
CA THR A 11 -60.51 0.58 22.45
C THR A 11 -59.48 -0.40 23.03
N VAL A 12 -59.93 -1.51 23.61
CA VAL A 12 -59.03 -2.56 24.09
C VAL A 12 -58.30 -3.22 22.91
N ASP A 13 -59.01 -3.57 21.83
CA ASP A 13 -58.45 -4.14 20.61
C ASP A 13 -57.45 -3.20 19.93
N SER A 14 -57.69 -1.88 19.98
CA SER A 14 -56.74 -0.89 19.45
C SER A 14 -55.41 -0.86 20.21
N LEU A 15 -55.38 -1.29 21.49
CA LEU A 15 -54.13 -1.44 22.25
C LEU A 15 -53.32 -2.66 21.80
N TYR A 16 -53.95 -3.61 21.11
CA TYR A 16 -53.30 -4.81 20.54
C TYR A 16 -52.98 -4.66 19.06
N GLN A 17 -53.38 -3.56 18.41
CA GLN A 17 -52.97 -3.28 17.03
C GLN A 17 -51.49 -2.89 17.01
N LYS A 18 -50.66 -3.69 16.33
CA LYS A 18 -49.25 -3.38 16.07
C LYS A 18 -49.20 -2.07 15.26
N GLY A 19 -48.52 -1.05 15.80
CA GLY A 19 -48.22 0.17 15.06
C GLY A 19 -47.25 -0.11 13.90
N THR A 20 -47.10 0.84 12.98
CA THR A 20 -46.13 0.71 11.88
C THR A 20 -44.71 0.68 12.46
N SER A 21 -43.98 -0.41 12.24
CA SER A 21 -42.58 -0.52 12.65
C SER A 21 -41.68 0.10 11.60
N PHE A 22 -40.52 0.63 12.01
CA PHE A 22 -39.50 1.08 11.06
C PHE A 22 -38.98 -0.08 10.20
N VAL A 23 -38.87 -1.29 10.79
CA VAL A 23 -38.43 -2.51 10.09
C VAL A 23 -39.31 -2.82 8.89
N ASP A 24 -40.62 -2.55 8.98
CA ASP A 24 -41.57 -2.83 7.90
C ASP A 24 -41.29 -2.04 6.60
N PHE A 25 -40.37 -1.06 6.63
CA PHE A 25 -39.91 -0.32 5.46
C PHE A 25 -38.62 -0.86 4.83
N LEU A 26 -37.94 -1.80 5.50
CA LEU A 26 -36.68 -2.38 5.06
C LEU A 26 -36.96 -3.63 4.21
N PRO A 27 -36.30 -3.79 3.06
CA PRO A 27 -36.70 -4.80 2.09
C PRO A 27 -36.03 -6.15 2.32
N TRP A 28 -35.18 -6.33 3.33
CA TRP A 28 -34.29 -7.51 3.46
C TRP A 28 -34.87 -8.55 4.39
N VAL A 29 -35.03 -9.79 3.90
CA VAL A 29 -35.62 -10.90 4.67
C VAL A 29 -34.53 -11.83 5.19
N GLU A 30 -33.72 -12.38 4.29
CA GLU A 30 -32.67 -13.35 4.64
C GLU A 30 -31.51 -13.29 3.64
N TYR A 31 -30.31 -13.67 4.10
CA TYR A 31 -29.17 -13.93 3.23
C TYR A 31 -29.16 -15.41 2.84
N GLN A 32 -29.06 -15.69 1.54
CA GLN A 32 -29.04 -17.01 0.95
C GLN A 32 -27.59 -17.42 0.64
N PRO A 33 -26.96 -18.32 1.44
CA PRO A 33 -25.53 -18.61 1.31
C PRO A 33 -25.14 -19.33 0.01
N GLU A 34 -26.03 -20.16 -0.53
CA GLU A 34 -25.76 -20.95 -1.75
C GLU A 34 -25.63 -20.05 -2.99
N SER A 35 -26.54 -19.10 -3.14
CA SER A 35 -26.58 -18.13 -4.24
C SER A 35 -25.82 -16.83 -3.93
N LYS A 36 -25.41 -16.63 -2.68
CA LYS A 36 -24.79 -15.40 -2.14
C LYS A 36 -25.63 -14.15 -2.33
N THR A 37 -26.95 -14.27 -2.20
CA THR A 37 -27.93 -13.22 -2.47
C THR A 37 -28.71 -12.83 -1.23
N LEU A 38 -29.22 -11.60 -1.20
CA LEU A 38 -30.14 -11.13 -0.16
C LEU A 38 -31.56 -11.19 -0.71
N LEU A 39 -32.43 -12.00 -0.10
CA LEU A 39 -33.84 -12.13 -0.46
C LEU A 39 -34.63 -10.91 0.00
N LEU A 40 -35.52 -10.41 -0.86
CA LEU A 40 -36.34 -9.24 -0.58
C LEU A 40 -37.73 -9.57 -0.02
N ASP A 41 -38.42 -8.57 0.53
CA ASP A 41 -39.72 -8.66 1.22
C ASP A 41 -40.89 -9.22 0.40
N ASP A 42 -40.75 -9.28 -0.92
CA ASP A 42 -41.70 -9.92 -1.83
C ASP A 42 -41.53 -11.45 -1.90
N GLY A 43 -40.53 -11.99 -1.19
CA GLY A 43 -40.20 -13.42 -1.13
C GLY A 43 -39.69 -13.99 -2.45
N ARG A 44 -39.25 -13.15 -3.39
CA ARG A 44 -38.80 -13.58 -4.72
C ARG A 44 -37.62 -12.78 -5.26
N SER A 45 -37.66 -11.47 -5.12
CA SER A 45 -36.62 -10.59 -5.63
C SER A 45 -35.36 -10.75 -4.81
N VAL A 46 -34.21 -10.55 -5.45
CA VAL A 46 -32.90 -10.74 -4.83
C VAL A 46 -31.96 -9.59 -5.17
N GLY A 47 -31.01 -9.35 -4.27
CA GLY A 47 -29.94 -8.38 -4.46
C GLY A 47 -28.56 -8.92 -4.08
N ALA A 48 -27.55 -8.26 -4.63
CA ALA A 48 -26.13 -8.55 -4.43
C ALA A 48 -25.41 -7.31 -3.92
N VAL A 49 -24.43 -7.48 -3.02
CA VAL A 49 -23.58 -6.40 -2.52
C VAL A 49 -22.11 -6.71 -2.79
N TYR A 50 -21.39 -5.72 -3.27
CA TYR A 50 -19.97 -5.78 -3.57
C TYR A 50 -19.23 -4.66 -2.85
N ASP A 51 -18.03 -4.96 -2.39
CA ASP A 51 -17.02 -4.01 -1.96
C ASP A 51 -16.05 -3.80 -3.12
N ILE A 52 -15.78 -2.54 -3.46
CA ILE A 52 -15.05 -2.17 -4.68
C ILE A 52 -13.79 -1.41 -4.31
N THR A 53 -12.65 -1.89 -4.82
CA THR A 53 -11.40 -1.14 -4.77
C THR A 53 -11.38 -0.16 -5.95
N PRO A 54 -11.41 1.16 -5.71
CA PRO A 54 -11.42 2.14 -6.79
C PRO A 54 -10.05 2.21 -7.49
N PHE A 55 -10.02 2.78 -8.69
CA PHE A 55 -8.80 3.05 -9.44
C PHE A 55 -8.06 4.29 -8.89
N GLY A 56 -6.74 4.22 -8.73
CA GLY A 56 -5.92 5.35 -8.27
C GLY A 56 -5.74 6.46 -9.31
N THR A 57 -6.25 7.65 -9.00
CA THR A 57 -6.21 8.82 -9.89
C THR A 57 -4.97 9.69 -9.72
N GLU A 58 -4.14 9.44 -8.71
CA GLU A 58 -2.98 10.28 -8.39
C GLU A 58 -1.96 10.29 -9.53
N GLY A 59 -1.49 11.49 -9.90
CA GLY A 59 -0.46 11.68 -10.94
C GLY A 59 -0.87 11.22 -12.35
N ARG A 60 -2.12 10.83 -12.57
CA ARG A 60 -2.62 10.35 -13.87
C ARG A 60 -2.92 11.51 -14.83
N SER A 61 -2.66 11.30 -16.12
CA SER A 61 -2.99 12.26 -17.16
C SER A 61 -4.50 12.33 -17.41
N PRO A 62 -5.06 13.48 -17.82
CA PRO A 62 -6.48 13.59 -18.17
C PRO A 62 -6.92 12.59 -19.25
N ALA A 63 -6.07 12.34 -20.25
CA ALA A 63 -6.35 11.38 -21.32
C ALA A 63 -6.52 9.94 -20.80
N ARG A 64 -5.67 9.52 -19.84
CA ARG A 64 -5.79 8.20 -19.22
C ARG A 64 -7.08 8.07 -18.39
N LEU A 65 -7.46 9.14 -17.68
CA LEU A 65 -8.72 9.17 -16.93
C LEU A 65 -9.93 9.09 -17.87
N GLU A 66 -9.89 9.76 -19.02
CA GLU A 66 -10.94 9.70 -20.06
C GLU A 66 -11.10 8.30 -20.65
N GLU A 67 -9.99 7.60 -20.92
CA GLU A 67 -9.99 6.21 -21.39
C GLU A 67 -10.64 5.28 -20.37
N LEU A 68 -10.25 5.37 -19.10
CA LEU A 68 -10.84 4.57 -18.02
C LEU A 68 -12.34 4.85 -17.87
N ARG A 69 -12.73 6.11 -17.96
CA ARG A 69 -14.13 6.53 -17.97
C ARG A 69 -14.91 5.87 -19.10
N ASP A 70 -14.33 5.74 -20.29
CA ASP A 70 -14.99 5.08 -21.41
C ASP A 70 -15.20 3.59 -21.14
N ILE A 71 -14.21 2.91 -20.56
CA ILE A 71 -14.36 1.51 -20.13
C ILE A 71 -15.48 1.36 -19.09
N LEU A 72 -15.57 2.27 -18.10
CA LEU A 72 -16.64 2.24 -17.09
C LEU A 72 -18.02 2.51 -17.69
N LYS A 73 -18.09 3.46 -18.63
CA LYS A 73 -19.31 3.76 -19.38
C LYS A 73 -19.77 2.51 -20.13
N ASP A 74 -18.88 1.86 -20.88
CA ASP A 74 -19.22 0.66 -21.66
C ASP A 74 -19.62 -0.51 -20.74
N ALA A 75 -18.89 -0.72 -19.64
CA ALA A 75 -19.24 -1.70 -18.62
C ALA A 75 -20.66 -1.51 -18.06
N LEU A 76 -21.06 -0.26 -17.78
CA LEU A 76 -22.43 0.03 -17.33
C LEU A 76 -23.49 -0.17 -18.43
N GLN A 77 -23.18 0.16 -19.69
CA GLN A 77 -24.14 0.08 -20.80
C GLN A 77 -24.40 -1.34 -21.27
N ASP A 78 -23.39 -2.22 -21.20
CA ASP A 78 -23.42 -3.52 -21.89
C ASP A 78 -23.65 -4.71 -20.94
N SER A 79 -23.54 -4.48 -19.63
CA SER A 79 -23.69 -5.55 -18.63
C SER A 79 -25.14 -5.91 -18.31
N PHE A 80 -26.09 -5.03 -18.60
CA PHE A 80 -27.48 -5.19 -18.17
C PHE A 80 -28.42 -5.44 -19.34
N THR A 81 -29.27 -6.46 -19.20
CA THR A 81 -30.42 -6.64 -20.09
C THR A 81 -31.44 -5.54 -19.82
N GLU A 82 -31.87 -4.86 -20.89
CA GLU A 82 -32.85 -3.78 -20.79
C GLU A 82 -34.28 -4.36 -20.71
N TYR A 83 -35.00 -4.01 -19.64
CA TYR A 83 -36.38 -4.48 -19.43
C TYR A 83 -37.37 -3.32 -19.43
N ASP A 84 -38.48 -3.55 -20.12
CA ASP A 84 -39.62 -2.64 -20.25
C ASP A 84 -40.32 -2.29 -18.94
N ARG A 85 -40.31 -3.24 -18.01
CA ARG A 85 -40.89 -3.16 -16.66
C ARG A 85 -39.95 -3.87 -15.72
N HIS A 86 -39.94 -3.46 -14.46
CA HIS A 86 -39.07 -4.08 -13.45
C HIS A 86 -37.60 -4.07 -13.89
N PRO A 87 -37.00 -2.89 -14.20
CA PRO A 87 -35.63 -2.81 -14.67
C PRO A 87 -34.62 -3.17 -13.58
N TRP A 88 -33.39 -3.48 -13.98
CA TRP A 88 -32.26 -3.58 -13.07
C TRP A 88 -31.97 -2.23 -12.42
N VAL A 89 -31.60 -2.27 -11.15
CA VAL A 89 -31.14 -1.12 -10.39
C VAL A 89 -29.73 -1.40 -9.86
N VAL A 90 -28.85 -0.42 -10.02
CA VAL A 90 -27.49 -0.43 -9.49
C VAL A 90 -27.33 0.78 -8.58
N GLN A 91 -26.91 0.55 -7.34
CA GLN A 91 -26.62 1.62 -6.39
C GLN A 91 -25.15 1.61 -6.02
N PHE A 92 -24.53 2.78 -5.98
CA PHE A 92 -23.18 2.95 -5.48
C PHE A 92 -23.21 3.77 -4.20
N TYR A 93 -22.55 3.26 -3.16
CA TYR A 93 -22.38 3.93 -1.88
C TYR A 93 -20.92 4.26 -1.66
N CYS A 94 -20.64 5.48 -1.21
CA CYS A 94 -19.28 5.91 -0.83
C CYS A 94 -19.33 6.57 0.53
N GLN A 95 -18.47 6.14 1.44
CA GLN A 95 -18.34 6.67 2.78
C GLN A 95 -16.91 6.49 3.31
N ASP A 96 -16.46 7.45 4.10
CA ASP A 96 -15.21 7.33 4.85
C ASP A 96 -15.51 6.68 6.22
N GLU A 97 -14.81 5.59 6.54
CA GLU A 97 -14.96 4.82 7.78
C GLU A 97 -13.65 4.80 8.57
N ASP A 98 -13.79 4.79 9.90
CA ASP A 98 -12.65 4.66 10.82
C ASP A 98 -12.57 3.24 11.38
N ASP A 99 -12.26 2.25 10.52
CA ASP A 99 -12.09 0.85 10.94
C ASP A 99 -10.63 0.46 11.21
N THR A 100 -10.04 1.09 12.22
CA THR A 100 -8.66 0.78 12.62
C THR A 100 -8.52 -0.62 13.22
N ALA A 101 -9.59 -1.19 13.77
CA ALA A 101 -9.54 -2.45 14.49
C ALA A 101 -9.43 -3.66 13.55
N SER A 102 -10.25 -3.69 12.49
CA SER A 102 -10.16 -4.75 11.47
C SER A 102 -8.78 -4.79 10.82
N TRP A 103 -8.19 -3.62 10.58
CA TRP A 103 -6.83 -3.52 10.03
C TRP A 103 -5.76 -4.01 11.01
N LEU A 104 -5.82 -3.61 12.28
CA LEU A 104 -4.90 -4.11 13.31
C LEU A 104 -4.99 -5.64 13.50
N ALA A 105 -6.19 -6.20 13.42
CA ALA A 105 -6.40 -7.65 13.47
C ALA A 105 -5.77 -8.34 12.25
N ALA A 106 -5.95 -7.80 11.04
CA ALA A 106 -5.30 -8.29 9.83
C ALA A 106 -3.77 -8.22 9.95
N LEU A 107 -3.23 -7.12 10.47
CA LEU A 107 -1.81 -6.91 10.68
C LEU A 107 -1.21 -7.91 11.68
N HIS A 108 -1.87 -8.14 12.82
CA HIS A 108 -1.46 -9.16 13.79
C HIS A 108 -1.52 -10.58 13.20
N GLY A 109 -2.55 -10.88 12.40
CA GLY A 109 -2.69 -12.13 11.68
C GLY A 109 -1.63 -12.34 10.59
N TYR A 110 -1.09 -11.27 10.03
CA TYR A 110 -0.09 -11.30 8.96
C TYR A 110 1.32 -11.69 9.44
N ALA A 111 1.66 -11.38 10.70
CA ALA A 111 2.95 -11.72 11.26
C ALA A 111 3.22 -13.24 11.21
N VAL A 112 4.43 -13.62 10.80
CA VAL A 112 4.88 -15.02 10.72
C VAL A 112 4.85 -15.67 12.11
N PRO A 113 4.64 -16.99 12.22
CA PRO A 113 4.48 -17.68 13.51
C PRO A 113 5.61 -17.40 14.52
N GLU A 114 6.85 -17.27 14.04
CA GLU A 114 8.06 -17.04 14.84
C GLU A 114 8.18 -15.59 15.37
N ALA A 115 7.46 -14.65 14.75
CA ALA A 115 7.44 -13.23 15.13
C ALA A 115 6.18 -12.88 15.94
N ARG A 116 5.03 -13.48 15.62
CA ARG A 116 3.69 -13.07 16.10
C ARG A 116 3.58 -12.84 17.61
N ASN A 117 4.18 -13.71 18.42
CA ASN A 117 4.12 -13.64 19.88
C ASN A 117 5.40 -13.07 20.53
N SER A 118 6.33 -12.55 19.72
CA SER A 118 7.56 -11.95 20.24
C SER A 118 7.25 -10.64 20.97
N ASP A 119 8.08 -10.29 21.94
CA ASP A 119 7.93 -9.04 22.70
C ASP A 119 8.00 -7.82 21.78
N PHE A 120 8.98 -7.82 20.87
CA PHE A 120 9.13 -6.81 19.83
C PHE A 120 7.86 -6.61 18.98
N THR A 121 7.24 -7.69 18.49
CA THR A 121 6.02 -7.61 17.67
C THR A 121 4.84 -7.06 18.46
N ARG A 122 4.65 -7.48 19.72
CA ARG A 122 3.58 -6.95 20.58
C ARG A 122 3.75 -5.46 20.83
N THR A 123 4.94 -5.02 21.26
CA THR A 123 5.19 -3.60 21.49
C THR A 123 5.05 -2.77 20.21
N TRP A 124 5.49 -3.31 19.07
CA TRP A 124 5.31 -2.65 17.79
C TRP A 124 3.82 -2.49 17.42
N LEU A 125 3.00 -3.51 17.63
CA LEU A 125 1.55 -3.44 17.41
C LEU A 125 0.88 -2.42 18.35
N GLU A 126 1.28 -2.36 19.61
CA GLU A 126 0.79 -1.35 20.57
C GLU A 126 1.16 0.09 20.17
N GLU A 127 2.36 0.29 19.62
CA GLU A 127 2.77 1.59 19.06
C GLU A 127 1.97 1.94 17.80
N MET A 128 1.71 0.97 16.94
CA MET A 128 0.87 1.16 15.75
C MET A 128 -0.58 1.46 16.11
N GLU A 129 -1.15 0.78 17.10
CA GLU A 129 -2.49 1.07 17.61
C GLU A 129 -2.60 2.49 18.16
N ARG A 130 -1.63 2.90 19.01
CA ARG A 130 -1.55 4.27 19.52
C ARG A 130 -1.42 5.30 18.40
N HIS A 131 -0.58 5.02 17.40
CA HIS A 131 -0.39 5.89 16.25
C HIS A 131 -1.69 6.04 15.45
N LEU A 132 -2.33 4.93 15.09
CA LEU A 132 -3.62 4.93 14.37
C LEU A 132 -4.70 5.67 15.13
N HIS A 133 -4.79 5.49 16.45
CA HIS A 133 -5.73 6.23 17.27
C HIS A 133 -5.44 7.74 17.26
N ALA A 134 -4.16 8.14 17.26
CA ALA A 134 -3.76 9.54 17.17
C ALA A 134 -4.05 10.16 15.80
N VAL A 135 -3.80 9.43 14.71
CA VAL A 135 -3.99 9.96 13.35
C VAL A 135 -5.43 9.89 12.84
N SER A 136 -6.30 9.07 13.44
CA SER A 136 -7.71 8.91 13.04
C SER A 136 -8.68 9.82 13.81
N ARG A 137 -8.17 10.89 14.44
CA ARG A 137 -9.02 11.80 15.25
C ARG A 137 -9.98 12.61 14.37
N PRO A 138 -11.25 12.82 14.79
CA PRO A 138 -12.24 13.55 14.00
C PRO A 138 -11.82 14.96 13.56
N GLU A 139 -11.09 15.68 14.41
CA GLU A 139 -10.64 17.06 14.16
C GLU A 139 -9.50 17.19 13.14
N GLY A 140 -8.95 16.07 12.66
CA GLY A 140 -7.75 16.02 11.83
C GLY A 140 -6.46 15.95 12.64
N TYR A 141 -5.45 15.27 12.10
CA TYR A 141 -4.12 15.17 12.71
C TYR A 141 -3.25 16.40 12.40
N PHE A 142 -3.30 16.90 11.15
CA PHE A 142 -2.67 18.18 10.76
C PHE A 142 -3.42 18.83 9.60
N LEU A 143 -3.21 20.14 9.41
CA LEU A 143 -3.58 20.82 8.18
C LEU A 143 -2.49 20.57 7.12
N ASP A 144 -2.85 19.91 6.02
CA ASP A 144 -1.97 19.76 4.87
C ASP A 144 -2.07 21.02 4.01
N ASP A 145 -1.09 21.91 4.16
CA ASP A 145 -0.95 23.18 3.46
C ASP A 145 -0.05 23.10 2.23
N ALA A 146 0.49 21.91 1.91
CA ALA A 146 1.43 21.71 0.83
C ALA A 146 0.77 21.08 -0.40
N VAL A 147 -0.22 20.19 -0.21
CA VAL A 147 -0.89 19.49 -1.31
C VAL A 147 -2.39 19.68 -1.25
N SER A 148 -3.06 19.15 -0.22
CA SER A 148 -4.53 19.03 -0.26
C SER A 148 -5.28 20.28 0.21
N HIS A 149 -4.66 21.13 1.03
CA HIS A 149 -5.32 22.24 1.73
C HIS A 149 -6.50 21.77 2.60
N THR A 150 -6.43 20.54 3.10
CA THR A 150 -7.45 19.92 3.96
C THR A 150 -6.86 19.49 5.30
N ARG A 151 -7.75 19.25 6.29
CA ARG A 151 -7.36 18.60 7.54
C ARG A 151 -7.19 17.12 7.28
N TRP A 152 -5.95 16.67 7.27
CA TRP A 152 -5.61 15.28 7.02
C TRP A 152 -5.81 14.44 8.27
N ARG A 153 -6.39 13.25 8.12
CA ARG A 153 -6.52 12.20 9.14
C ARG A 153 -6.45 10.84 8.47
N ALA A 154 -6.12 9.80 9.22
CA ALA A 154 -6.29 8.44 8.77
C ALA A 154 -7.79 8.08 8.73
N GLN A 155 -8.24 7.59 7.58
CA GLN A 155 -9.63 7.17 7.33
C GLN A 155 -9.66 6.29 6.09
N GLN A 156 -10.55 5.30 6.06
CA GLN A 156 -10.66 4.39 4.93
C GLN A 156 -11.91 4.69 4.12
N ARG A 157 -11.73 5.03 2.84
CA ARG A 157 -12.83 5.21 1.91
C ARG A 157 -13.32 3.87 1.40
N HIS A 158 -14.57 3.54 1.67
CA HIS A 158 -15.22 2.34 1.17
C HIS A 158 -16.22 2.68 0.08
N THR A 159 -16.07 2.01 -1.07
CA THR A 159 -17.04 2.05 -2.15
C THR A 159 -17.77 0.73 -2.22
N ARG A 160 -19.10 0.76 -2.11
CA ARG A 160 -19.95 -0.43 -2.24
C ARG A 160 -20.88 -0.32 -3.43
N MET A 161 -21.08 -1.42 -4.13
CA MET A 161 -22.00 -1.54 -5.25
C MET A 161 -23.09 -2.54 -4.92
N VAL A 162 -24.34 -2.15 -5.13
CA VAL A 162 -25.53 -2.98 -4.88
C VAL A 162 -26.28 -3.17 -6.19
N VAL A 163 -26.51 -4.41 -6.60
CA VAL A 163 -27.25 -4.76 -7.83
C VAL A 163 -28.47 -5.55 -7.45
N TYR A 164 -29.65 -5.16 -7.92
CA TYR A 164 -30.91 -5.84 -7.62
C TYR A 164 -31.98 -5.58 -8.68
N ARG A 165 -33.07 -6.35 -8.60
CA ARG A 165 -34.25 -6.18 -9.46
C ARG A 165 -35.50 -6.62 -8.74
N TRP A 166 -36.48 -5.72 -8.64
CA TRP A 166 -37.81 -6.01 -8.12
C TRP A 166 -38.67 -6.72 -9.17
N LEU A 167 -39.15 -7.92 -8.89
CA LEU A 167 -39.93 -8.76 -9.79
C LEU A 167 -41.44 -8.67 -9.50
N PRO A 168 -42.31 -8.99 -10.48
CA PRO A 168 -43.76 -9.01 -10.27
C PRO A 168 -44.20 -10.23 -9.43
N ASN A 169 -45.17 -10.03 -8.54
CA ASN A 169 -45.69 -11.07 -7.61
C ASN A 169 -46.37 -12.29 -8.29
N LYS A 170 -46.58 -12.31 -9.62
CA LYS A 170 -47.46 -13.29 -10.30
C LYS A 170 -46.96 -13.94 -11.61
N SER A 171 -45.70 -13.80 -12.02
CA SER A 171 -45.23 -14.43 -13.26
C SER A 171 -43.97 -15.25 -13.06
N ARG A 172 -44.10 -16.57 -13.04
CA ARG A 172 -42.99 -17.48 -13.29
C ARG A 172 -43.23 -18.05 -14.68
N ASP A 173 -42.49 -17.56 -15.68
CA ASP A 173 -42.34 -18.33 -16.91
C ASP A 173 -41.41 -19.50 -16.56
N PRO A 174 -41.80 -20.76 -16.74
CA PRO A 174 -40.95 -21.92 -16.45
C PRO A 174 -39.64 -21.94 -17.25
N LEU A 175 -39.54 -21.13 -18.32
CA LEU A 175 -38.37 -20.98 -19.17
C LEU A 175 -37.43 -19.84 -18.74
N GLU A 176 -37.82 -19.01 -17.76
CA GLU A 176 -36.94 -17.97 -17.20
C GLU A 176 -36.01 -18.55 -16.13
N ASP A 177 -34.75 -18.12 -16.15
CA ASP A 177 -33.77 -18.40 -15.09
C ASP A 177 -34.33 -18.02 -13.71
N SER A 178 -33.84 -18.67 -12.66
CA SER A 178 -34.18 -18.23 -11.30
C SER A 178 -33.71 -16.78 -11.07
N PRO A 179 -34.41 -16.00 -10.20
CA PRO A 179 -33.97 -14.64 -9.85
C PRO A 179 -32.49 -14.56 -9.44
N GLU A 180 -32.02 -15.55 -8.70
CA GLU A 180 -30.66 -15.73 -8.24
C GLU A 180 -29.67 -15.92 -9.40
N GLU A 181 -29.97 -16.84 -10.33
CA GLU A 181 -29.15 -17.09 -11.53
C GLU A 181 -29.10 -15.88 -12.45
N ALA A 182 -30.24 -15.21 -12.67
CA ALA A 182 -30.33 -14.01 -13.48
C ALA A 182 -29.51 -12.86 -12.90
N LEU A 183 -29.56 -12.66 -11.58
CA LEU A 183 -28.76 -11.66 -10.88
C LEU A 183 -27.26 -11.98 -10.96
N ASN A 184 -26.88 -13.24 -10.71
CA ASN A 184 -25.47 -13.64 -10.72
C ASN A 184 -24.87 -13.53 -12.12
N THR A 185 -25.61 -13.91 -13.18
CA THR A 185 -25.19 -13.75 -14.58
C THR A 185 -24.91 -12.29 -14.95
N VAL A 186 -25.77 -11.37 -14.51
CA VAL A 186 -25.59 -9.93 -14.75
C VAL A 186 -24.40 -9.39 -13.95
N CYS A 187 -24.26 -9.80 -12.69
CA CYS A 187 -23.14 -9.38 -11.85
C CYS A 187 -21.80 -9.88 -12.38
N GLU A 188 -21.70 -11.14 -12.81
CA GLU A 188 -20.48 -11.72 -13.39
C GLU A 188 -20.02 -10.94 -14.62
N ARG A 189 -20.94 -10.63 -15.53
CA ARG A 189 -20.66 -9.80 -16.70
C ARG A 189 -20.17 -8.40 -16.32
N MET A 190 -20.83 -7.76 -15.36
CA MET A 190 -20.43 -6.44 -14.86
C MET A 190 -19.04 -6.46 -14.23
N ILE A 191 -18.74 -7.44 -13.37
CA ILE A 191 -17.44 -7.57 -12.71
C ILE A 191 -16.35 -7.87 -13.73
N SER A 192 -16.62 -8.74 -14.71
CA SER A 192 -15.68 -9.03 -15.78
C SER A 192 -15.37 -7.77 -16.61
N ALA A 193 -16.36 -6.92 -16.87
CA ALA A 193 -16.16 -5.66 -17.57
C ALA A 193 -15.35 -4.66 -16.73
N LEU A 194 -15.65 -4.53 -15.43
CA LEU A 194 -14.91 -3.69 -14.48
C LEU A 194 -13.46 -4.14 -14.29
N ALA A 195 -13.22 -5.46 -14.27
CA ALA A 195 -11.87 -6.02 -14.17
C ALA A 195 -10.99 -5.61 -15.35
N GLY A 196 -11.57 -5.41 -16.54
CA GLY A 196 -10.87 -4.85 -17.71
C GLY A 196 -10.36 -3.43 -17.51
N ALA A 197 -10.96 -2.65 -16.59
CA ALA A 197 -10.49 -1.33 -16.17
C ALA A 197 -9.50 -1.36 -15.00
N GLY A 198 -9.12 -2.55 -14.52
CA GLY A 198 -8.30 -2.71 -13.31
C GLY A 198 -9.07 -2.50 -12.00
N ILE A 199 -10.41 -2.51 -12.04
CA ILE A 199 -11.25 -2.37 -10.84
C ILE A 199 -11.53 -3.75 -10.25
N HIS A 200 -11.18 -3.93 -8.99
CA HIS A 200 -11.43 -5.16 -8.25
C HIS A 200 -12.72 -5.06 -7.46
N ALA A 201 -13.58 -6.08 -7.60
CA ALA A 201 -14.85 -6.18 -6.90
C ALA A 201 -14.90 -7.49 -6.10
N ARG A 202 -15.24 -7.38 -4.81
CA ARG A 202 -15.40 -8.52 -3.90
C ARG A 202 -16.86 -8.65 -3.48
N ARG A 203 -17.50 -9.80 -3.76
CA ARG A 203 -18.87 -10.09 -3.27
C ARG A 203 -18.84 -10.14 -1.75
N LEU A 204 -19.73 -9.41 -1.10
CA LEU A 204 -19.85 -9.43 0.36
C LEU A 204 -20.73 -10.59 0.83
N GLU A 205 -20.29 -11.24 1.90
CA GLU A 205 -21.06 -12.25 2.63
C GLU A 205 -21.95 -11.61 3.70
N CYS A 206 -22.87 -12.40 4.28
CA CYS A 206 -23.83 -11.96 5.30
C CYS A 206 -23.21 -11.07 6.38
N GLU A 207 -22.13 -11.53 7.02
CA GLU A 207 -21.45 -10.81 8.11
C GLU A 207 -20.97 -9.41 7.68
N ALA A 208 -20.36 -9.29 6.50
CA ALA A 208 -19.85 -8.02 6.00
C ALA A 208 -20.98 -7.05 5.64
N ILE A 209 -22.10 -7.56 5.10
CA ILE A 209 -23.31 -6.75 4.83
C ILE A 209 -23.94 -6.29 6.14
N ARG A 210 -24.12 -7.21 7.10
CA ARG A 210 -24.66 -6.93 8.44
C ARG A 210 -23.82 -5.88 9.14
N HIS A 211 -22.50 -6.03 9.15
CA HIS A 211 -21.59 -5.09 9.79
C HIS A 211 -21.65 -3.68 9.18
N TRP A 212 -21.78 -3.56 7.85
CA TRP A 212 -21.98 -2.27 7.19
C TRP A 212 -23.29 -1.59 7.62
N LEU A 213 -24.41 -2.32 7.56
CA LEU A 213 -25.73 -1.77 7.87
C LEU A 213 -25.93 -1.52 9.37
N LEU A 214 -25.38 -2.38 10.24
CA LEU A 214 -25.42 -2.24 11.69
C LEU A 214 -24.81 -0.90 12.13
N ARG A 215 -23.66 -0.51 11.54
CA ARG A 215 -23.01 0.78 11.82
C ARG A 215 -23.89 1.97 11.41
N TRP A 216 -24.62 1.85 10.30
CA TRP A 216 -25.50 2.91 9.81
C TRP A 216 -26.70 3.11 10.74
N PHE A 217 -27.34 2.02 11.17
CA PHE A 217 -28.55 2.09 12.02
C PHE A 217 -28.26 2.25 13.51
N ASN A 218 -27.04 1.95 13.96
CA ASN A 218 -26.62 2.09 15.36
C ASN A 218 -25.38 3.01 15.46
N PRO A 219 -25.50 4.30 15.13
CA PRO A 219 -24.38 5.24 15.06
C PRO A 219 -23.87 5.69 16.45
N ALA A 220 -24.64 5.50 17.52
CA ALA A 220 -24.28 5.93 18.87
C ALA A 220 -24.96 5.08 19.97
N PRO A 221 -24.75 3.76 19.96
CA PRO A 221 -25.47 2.83 20.83
C PRO A 221 -25.23 3.17 22.30
N GLN A 222 -26.30 3.19 23.11
CA GLN A 222 -26.22 3.51 24.55
C GLN A 222 -25.78 2.32 25.42
N MET A 223 -25.72 1.12 24.84
CA MET A 223 -25.49 -0.14 25.56
C MET A 223 -24.01 -0.49 25.77
N ALA A 224 -23.08 0.33 25.27
CA ALA A 224 -21.64 0.13 25.41
C ALA A 224 -20.91 1.47 25.65
N ASP A 225 -19.67 1.40 26.15
CA ASP A 225 -18.84 2.57 26.41
C ASP A 225 -18.40 3.29 25.13
N SER A 226 -18.36 2.57 24.00
CA SER A 226 -18.10 3.16 22.68
C SER A 226 -18.87 2.44 21.56
N PRO A 227 -19.22 3.15 20.47
CA PRO A 227 -19.84 2.53 19.29
C PRO A 227 -19.00 1.40 18.69
N ARG A 228 -17.67 1.55 18.69
CA ARG A 228 -16.74 0.53 18.15
C ARG A 228 -16.83 -0.78 18.91
N GLN A 229 -16.80 -0.72 20.23
CA GLN A 229 -16.93 -1.90 21.09
C GLN A 229 -18.28 -2.59 20.89
N PHE A 230 -19.35 -1.80 20.75
CA PHE A 230 -20.67 -2.33 20.46
C PHE A 230 -20.72 -3.10 19.13
N TRP A 231 -20.22 -2.51 18.03
CA TRP A 231 -20.24 -3.17 16.73
C TRP A 231 -19.43 -4.47 16.72
N GLN A 232 -18.29 -4.50 17.42
CA GLN A 232 -17.48 -5.72 17.57
C GLN A 232 -18.22 -6.82 18.34
N GLN A 233 -18.90 -6.47 19.44
CA GLN A 233 -19.69 -7.42 20.23
C GLN A 233 -20.85 -7.99 19.42
N MET A 234 -21.55 -7.16 18.65
CA MET A 234 -22.66 -7.59 17.80
C MET A 234 -22.19 -8.44 16.61
N ALA A 235 -20.99 -8.17 16.07
CA ALA A 235 -20.40 -8.99 15.01
C ALA A 235 -19.98 -10.38 15.50
N GLN A 236 -19.59 -10.54 16.77
CA GLN A 236 -19.19 -11.83 17.36
C GLN A 236 -20.36 -12.71 17.80
N GLN A 237 -21.59 -12.18 17.82
CA GLN A 237 -22.79 -12.97 18.07
C GLN A 237 -23.22 -13.66 16.78
N ASP A 238 -22.89 -14.95 16.64
CA ASP A 238 -23.58 -15.89 15.75
C ASP A 238 -23.69 -17.27 16.42
N ASP A 239 -24.69 -18.06 15.98
CA ASP A 239 -25.06 -19.45 16.34
C ASP A 239 -26.20 -19.70 17.37
N THR A 240 -27.18 -18.81 17.52
CA THR A 240 -28.50 -19.24 18.04
C THR A 240 -29.48 -19.47 16.88
N PRO A 241 -30.08 -20.68 16.75
CA PRO A 241 -31.10 -20.99 15.75
C PRO A 241 -32.44 -20.34 16.14
N GLU A 242 -32.45 -19.03 16.20
CA GLU A 242 -33.65 -18.23 16.34
C GLU A 242 -33.94 -17.65 14.96
N LEU A 243 -35.15 -17.91 14.45
CA LEU A 243 -35.65 -17.39 13.17
C LEU A 243 -35.79 -15.86 13.27
N HIS A 244 -34.68 -15.13 13.16
CA HIS A 244 -34.67 -13.67 13.15
C HIS A 244 -34.65 -13.19 11.69
N ASP A 245 -35.61 -12.32 11.36
CA ASP A 245 -35.61 -11.56 10.12
C ASP A 245 -34.32 -10.72 10.02
N PHE A 246 -33.68 -10.71 8.85
CA PHE A 246 -32.39 -10.05 8.66
C PHE A 246 -32.49 -8.56 9.01
N ALA A 247 -33.56 -7.87 8.60
CA ALA A 247 -33.74 -6.46 8.89
C ALA A 247 -33.98 -6.18 10.38
N GLU A 248 -34.73 -7.05 11.09
CA GLU A 248 -34.90 -6.95 12.54
C GLU A 248 -33.55 -7.04 13.29
N SER A 249 -32.64 -7.91 12.83
CA SER A 249 -31.32 -8.09 13.45
C SER A 249 -30.41 -6.86 13.41
N LEU A 250 -30.73 -5.87 12.58
CA LEU A 250 -29.93 -4.65 12.39
C LEU A 250 -30.29 -3.54 13.38
N LEU A 251 -31.45 -3.60 14.03
CA LEU A 251 -31.96 -2.53 14.89
C LEU A 251 -31.86 -2.93 16.36
N CYS A 252 -30.90 -2.34 17.07
CA CYS A 252 -30.71 -2.60 18.50
C CYS A 252 -31.44 -1.57 19.39
N SER A 253 -31.90 -0.47 18.79
CA SER A 253 -32.78 0.52 19.40
C SER A 253 -33.88 0.92 18.40
N GLU A 254 -35.06 1.29 18.89
CA GLU A 254 -36.19 1.65 18.01
C GLU A 254 -35.97 3.04 17.37
N PRO A 255 -35.88 3.15 16.03
CA PRO A 255 -35.75 4.44 15.36
C PRO A 255 -37.03 5.27 15.50
N ARG A 256 -36.89 6.60 15.57
CA ARG A 256 -38.04 7.51 15.72
C ARG A 256 -38.10 8.53 14.59
N SER A 257 -39.29 8.75 14.03
CA SER A 257 -39.50 9.83 13.05
C SER A 257 -39.77 11.17 13.74
N GLN A 258 -39.09 12.23 13.32
CA GLN A 258 -39.37 13.62 13.67
C GLN A 258 -39.97 14.34 12.44
N ALA A 259 -41.24 14.07 12.15
CA ALA A 259 -41.90 14.52 10.92
C ALA A 259 -41.90 16.05 10.72
N ALA A 260 -42.03 16.84 11.79
CA ALA A 260 -41.98 18.31 11.71
C ALA A 260 -40.61 18.84 11.28
N GLN A 261 -39.54 18.10 11.57
CA GLN A 261 -38.16 18.43 11.22
C GLN A 261 -37.68 17.68 9.96
N GLY A 262 -38.46 16.69 9.48
CA GLY A 262 -38.10 15.86 8.34
C GLY A 262 -36.89 14.95 8.60
N THR A 263 -36.67 14.54 9.84
CA THR A 263 -35.50 13.75 10.26
C THR A 263 -35.87 12.41 10.89
N TRP A 264 -35.01 11.42 10.71
CA TRP A 264 -35.06 10.16 11.46
C TRP A 264 -34.09 10.24 12.65
N LEU A 265 -34.46 9.65 13.79
CA LEU A 265 -33.58 9.52 14.95
C LEU A 265 -33.11 8.07 15.08
N PHE A 266 -31.80 7.86 15.01
CA PHE A 266 -31.13 6.59 15.34
C PHE A 266 -30.19 6.85 16.51
N ASP A 267 -30.33 6.10 17.60
CA ASP A 267 -29.58 6.34 18.84
C ASP A 267 -29.61 7.81 19.32
N GLN A 268 -30.78 8.45 19.21
CA GLN A 268 -30.99 9.88 19.49
C GLN A 268 -30.26 10.87 18.57
N ARG A 269 -29.55 10.39 17.55
CA ARG A 269 -28.92 11.25 16.54
C ARG A 269 -29.88 11.52 15.39
N PRO A 270 -30.07 12.79 14.97
CA PRO A 270 -30.88 13.12 13.81
C PRO A 270 -30.14 12.84 12.50
N HIS A 271 -30.84 12.17 11.59
CA HIS A 271 -30.41 11.79 10.25
C HIS A 271 -31.29 12.46 9.21
N LYS A 272 -30.66 12.92 8.12
CA LYS A 272 -31.32 13.56 6.98
C LYS A 272 -30.66 13.10 5.68
N VAL A 273 -31.41 13.19 4.58
CA VAL A 273 -30.89 12.99 3.23
C VAL A 273 -31.03 14.28 2.44
N ILE A 274 -30.02 14.60 1.63
CA ILE A 274 -30.05 15.69 0.67
C ILE A 274 -30.01 15.08 -0.73
N VAL A 275 -31.07 15.28 -1.49
CA VAL A 275 -31.19 14.79 -2.87
C VAL A 275 -30.71 15.86 -3.83
N LEU A 276 -30.00 15.45 -4.87
CA LEU A 276 -29.59 16.34 -5.94
C LEU A 276 -30.77 16.62 -6.88
N ASP A 277 -31.04 17.90 -7.14
CA ASP A 277 -31.95 18.33 -8.18
C ASP A 277 -31.26 18.15 -9.54
N ARG A 278 -30.25 18.97 -9.86
CA ARG A 278 -29.64 18.98 -11.19
C ARG A 278 -28.16 19.30 -11.16
N LEU A 279 -27.49 19.02 -12.28
CA LEU A 279 -26.13 19.47 -12.55
C LEU A 279 -26.19 20.77 -13.35
N ARG A 280 -25.41 21.78 -12.96
CA ARG A 280 -25.27 23.05 -13.71
C ARG A 280 -24.41 22.88 -14.95
N LYS A 281 -23.47 21.95 -14.92
CA LYS A 281 -22.50 21.65 -15.97
C LYS A 281 -22.30 20.14 -16.05
N PRO A 282 -21.87 19.60 -17.22
CA PRO A 282 -21.45 18.20 -17.32
C PRO A 282 -20.37 17.89 -16.26
N PRO A 283 -20.48 16.76 -15.53
CA PRO A 283 -19.49 16.36 -14.54
C PRO A 283 -18.20 15.96 -15.24
N THR A 284 -17.06 16.30 -14.65
CA THR A 284 -15.72 15.89 -15.10
C THR A 284 -15.41 14.45 -14.65
N VAL A 285 -14.41 13.79 -15.25
CA VAL A 285 -14.00 12.46 -14.79
C VAL A 285 -13.60 12.49 -13.31
N GLY A 286 -14.08 11.53 -12.52
CA GLY A 286 -13.83 11.47 -11.07
C GLY A 286 -14.37 12.66 -10.29
N HIS A 287 -15.49 13.26 -10.71
CA HIS A 287 -15.97 14.56 -10.23
C HIS A 287 -16.10 14.69 -8.71
N ILE A 288 -16.38 13.58 -8.02
CA ILE A 288 -16.63 13.54 -6.58
C ILE A 288 -15.43 12.97 -5.82
N THR A 289 -14.95 11.80 -6.21
CA THR A 289 -13.96 11.02 -5.45
C THR A 289 -12.54 11.04 -6.03
N GLY A 290 -12.39 11.47 -7.29
CA GLY A 290 -11.10 11.56 -7.98
C GLY A 290 -10.31 12.80 -7.55
N GLU A 291 -8.99 12.66 -7.54
CA GLU A 291 -8.08 13.74 -7.18
C GLU A 291 -8.02 14.78 -8.32
N SER A 292 -8.28 16.04 -7.99
CA SER A 292 -8.32 17.14 -8.97
C SER A 292 -7.78 18.43 -8.37
N ALA A 293 -7.18 19.27 -9.21
CA ALA A 293 -6.77 20.61 -8.81
C ALA A 293 -8.03 21.49 -8.57
N ARG A 294 -8.18 22.01 -7.35
CA ARG A 294 -9.30 22.87 -6.91
C ARG A 294 -8.77 24.05 -6.12
N GLY A 295 -8.68 25.21 -6.77
CA GLY A 295 -8.00 26.38 -6.20
C GLY A 295 -6.50 26.12 -6.10
N ASP A 296 -5.93 26.34 -4.92
CA ASP A 296 -4.49 26.12 -4.66
C ASP A 296 -4.16 24.67 -4.26
N GLY A 297 -5.18 23.83 -4.00
CA GLY A 297 -5.00 22.46 -3.53
C GLY A 297 -5.38 21.37 -4.52
N ILE A 298 -4.82 20.18 -4.28
CA ILE A 298 -5.11 18.95 -5.02
C ILE A 298 -5.81 17.97 -4.05
N ASN A 299 -7.12 17.79 -4.24
CA ASN A 299 -7.95 16.94 -3.37
C ASN A 299 -9.14 16.34 -4.13
N ALA A 300 -9.83 15.39 -3.50
CA ALA A 300 -11.15 14.95 -3.96
C ALA A 300 -12.23 15.84 -3.32
N LEU A 301 -13.33 16.09 -4.02
CA LEU A 301 -14.48 16.82 -3.44
C LEU A 301 -14.99 16.12 -2.19
N PHE A 302 -14.95 14.78 -2.18
CA PHE A 302 -15.37 13.96 -1.06
C PHE A 302 -14.58 14.27 0.22
N ASP A 303 -13.29 14.63 0.11
CA ASP A 303 -12.43 14.97 1.26
C ASP A 303 -12.88 16.27 1.97
N LEU A 304 -13.68 17.11 1.29
CA LEU A 304 -14.21 18.37 1.80
C LEU A 304 -15.59 18.22 2.45
N LEU A 305 -16.25 17.07 2.26
CA LEU A 305 -17.60 16.86 2.76
C LEU A 305 -17.60 16.76 4.29
N PRO A 306 -18.72 17.11 4.95
CA PRO A 306 -18.86 16.87 6.38
C PRO A 306 -18.62 15.41 6.77
N GLU A 307 -18.07 15.20 7.96
CA GLU A 307 -17.81 13.85 8.49
C GLU A 307 -19.08 12.99 8.57
N GLY A 308 -18.95 11.71 8.22
CA GLY A 308 -20.04 10.73 8.28
C GLY A 308 -21.06 10.86 7.16
N VAL A 309 -20.73 11.62 6.10
CA VAL A 309 -21.54 11.65 4.87
C VAL A 309 -21.47 10.31 4.16
N ILE A 310 -22.64 9.81 3.76
CA ILE A 310 -22.76 8.65 2.88
C ILE A 310 -23.34 9.13 1.57
N MET A 311 -22.58 9.04 0.49
CA MET A 311 -23.09 9.28 -0.86
C MET A 311 -23.82 8.04 -1.36
N ALA A 312 -24.95 8.22 -2.04
CA ALA A 312 -25.70 7.17 -2.71
C ALA A 312 -26.08 7.61 -4.12
N LEU A 313 -25.54 6.93 -5.13
CA LEU A 313 -25.91 7.10 -6.54
C LEU A 313 -26.74 5.91 -6.99
N THR A 314 -28.03 6.12 -7.28
CA THR A 314 -28.93 5.09 -7.81
C THR A 314 -29.05 5.24 -9.32
N ILE A 315 -28.82 4.15 -10.06
CA ILE A 315 -28.92 4.06 -11.52
C ILE A 315 -29.98 3.01 -11.85
N VAL A 316 -30.92 3.37 -12.71
CA VAL A 316 -32.00 2.50 -13.19
C VAL A 316 -31.79 2.31 -14.68
N VAL A 317 -31.51 1.07 -15.06
CA VAL A 317 -31.32 0.67 -16.46
C VAL A 317 -32.62 0.94 -17.22
N TRP A 318 -32.50 1.59 -18.38
CA TRP A 318 -33.66 2.04 -19.14
C TRP A 318 -33.58 1.55 -20.60
N PRO A 319 -34.66 1.01 -21.18
CA PRO A 319 -34.68 0.61 -22.59
C PRO A 319 -34.53 1.81 -23.54
N GLN A 320 -33.55 1.75 -24.44
CA GLN A 320 -33.24 2.88 -25.32
C GLN A 320 -34.31 3.13 -26.40
N ASP A 321 -34.99 2.09 -26.85
CA ASP A 321 -36.15 2.18 -27.76
C ASP A 321 -37.31 2.99 -27.14
N ARG A 322 -37.61 2.76 -25.86
CA ARG A 322 -38.61 3.56 -25.12
C ARG A 322 -38.18 4.98 -24.89
N LEU A 323 -36.88 5.21 -24.71
CA LEU A 323 -36.34 6.55 -24.64
C LEU A 323 -36.54 7.29 -25.97
N GLU A 324 -36.25 6.66 -27.11
CA GLU A 324 -36.51 7.26 -28.42
C GLU A 324 -37.99 7.58 -28.65
N GLU A 325 -38.90 6.70 -28.24
CA GLU A 325 -40.34 6.95 -28.30
C GLU A 325 -40.75 8.12 -27.36
N HIS A 326 -40.15 8.19 -26.17
CA HIS A 326 -40.36 9.31 -25.25
C HIS A 326 -39.89 10.64 -25.85
N LEU A 327 -38.68 10.69 -26.42
CA LEU A 327 -38.12 11.86 -27.09
C LEU A 327 -38.95 12.28 -28.30
N SER A 328 -39.48 11.31 -29.07
CA SER A 328 -40.41 11.58 -30.17
C SER A 328 -41.66 12.30 -29.70
N ARG A 329 -42.33 11.75 -28.68
CA ARG A 329 -43.52 12.36 -28.11
C ARG A 329 -43.25 13.73 -27.50
N LEU A 330 -42.07 13.94 -26.91
CA LEU A 330 -41.67 15.22 -26.34
C LEU A 330 -41.42 16.27 -27.44
N SER A 331 -40.71 15.89 -28.50
CA SER A 331 -40.47 16.72 -29.69
C SER A 331 -41.77 17.10 -30.40
N ASP A 332 -42.72 16.18 -30.54
CA ASP A 332 -44.01 16.41 -31.21
C ASP A 332 -44.90 17.38 -30.42
N ARG A 333 -44.85 17.32 -29.08
CA ARG A 333 -45.59 18.21 -28.18
C ARG A 333 -45.00 19.61 -28.10
N ALA A 334 -43.72 19.79 -28.41
CA ALA A 334 -43.06 21.10 -28.48
C ALA A 334 -43.44 21.85 -29.77
N SER A 335 -44.74 22.06 -30.01
CA SER A 335 -45.29 22.61 -31.26
C SER A 335 -45.43 24.14 -31.27
N GLY A 336 -45.04 24.83 -30.19
CA GLY A 336 -45.09 26.30 -30.12
C GLY A 336 -43.92 26.97 -30.84
N GLU A 337 -44.11 28.21 -31.30
CA GLU A 337 -43.05 29.10 -31.79
C GLU A 337 -42.31 29.83 -30.65
N ASN A 338 -42.50 29.39 -29.39
CA ASN A 338 -41.77 29.95 -28.27
C ASN A 338 -40.37 29.36 -28.19
N VAL A 339 -39.45 30.16 -27.65
CA VAL A 339 -38.03 29.82 -27.52
C VAL A 339 -37.83 28.48 -26.79
N GLU A 340 -38.64 28.18 -25.77
CA GLU A 340 -38.56 26.92 -25.02
C GLU A 340 -38.90 25.69 -25.89
N SER A 341 -39.90 25.78 -26.78
CA SER A 341 -40.25 24.68 -27.69
C SER A 341 -39.17 24.45 -28.74
N GLU A 342 -38.54 25.52 -29.23
CA GLU A 342 -37.41 25.42 -30.17
C GLU A 342 -36.21 24.72 -29.52
N TYR A 343 -35.82 25.13 -28.30
CA TYR A 343 -34.75 24.46 -27.56
C TYR A 343 -35.08 23.01 -27.25
N THR A 344 -36.31 22.72 -26.81
CA THR A 344 -36.75 21.35 -26.52
C THR A 344 -36.62 20.43 -27.73
N LYS A 345 -36.96 20.92 -28.94
CA LYS A 345 -36.79 20.16 -30.19
C LYS A 345 -35.32 19.96 -30.53
N LYS A 346 -34.50 21.00 -30.37
CA LYS A 346 -33.06 20.94 -30.62
C LYS A 346 -32.38 19.93 -29.68
N ASP A 347 -32.70 19.97 -28.40
CA ASP A 347 -32.17 19.05 -27.39
C ASP A 347 -32.59 17.60 -27.70
N CYS A 348 -33.85 17.36 -28.09
CA CYS A 348 -34.30 16.05 -28.54
C CYS A 348 -33.50 15.53 -29.75
N GLN A 349 -33.19 16.39 -30.72
CA GLN A 349 -32.39 16.03 -31.89
C GLN A 349 -30.94 15.73 -31.52
N GLU A 350 -30.36 16.53 -30.62
CA GLU A 350 -29.00 16.33 -30.12
C GLU A 350 -28.88 15.01 -29.36
N VAL A 351 -29.81 14.71 -28.44
CA VAL A 351 -29.83 13.44 -27.71
C VAL A 351 -29.95 12.26 -28.69
N ARG A 352 -30.80 12.35 -29.72
CA ARG A 352 -30.89 11.30 -30.75
C ARG A 352 -29.60 11.09 -31.52
N HIS A 353 -28.84 12.15 -31.78
CA HIS A 353 -27.54 12.03 -32.41
C HIS A 353 -26.57 11.22 -31.53
N TRP A 354 -26.51 11.53 -30.23
CA TRP A 354 -25.70 10.78 -29.26
C TRP A 354 -26.14 9.32 -29.11
N LEU A 355 -27.46 9.06 -29.09
CA LEU A 355 -28.01 7.70 -29.06
C LEU A 355 -27.55 6.88 -30.28
N LYS A 356 -27.55 7.49 -31.47
CA LYS A 356 -27.08 6.86 -32.70
C LYS A 356 -25.59 6.52 -32.64
N ASP A 357 -24.80 7.32 -31.94
CA ASP A 357 -23.36 7.11 -31.75
C ASP A 357 -23.06 6.10 -30.62
N GLY A 358 -24.09 5.43 -30.08
CA GLY A 358 -23.95 4.34 -29.11
C GLY A 358 -23.93 4.77 -27.64
N HIS A 359 -24.17 6.05 -27.35
CA HIS A 359 -24.31 6.53 -25.97
C HIS A 359 -25.71 6.27 -25.45
N LYS A 360 -25.85 5.69 -24.25
CA LYS A 360 -27.15 5.43 -23.62
C LYS A 360 -27.50 6.50 -22.60
N LEU A 361 -28.80 6.71 -22.36
CA LEU A 361 -29.28 7.42 -21.18
C LEU A 361 -30.02 6.45 -20.25
N TYR A 362 -29.65 6.50 -18.98
CA TYR A 362 -30.33 5.80 -17.89
C TYR A 362 -30.95 6.80 -16.94
N ARG A 363 -31.89 6.32 -16.11
CA ARG A 363 -32.45 7.17 -15.06
C ARG A 363 -31.56 7.09 -13.84
N SER A 364 -31.38 8.20 -13.14
CA SER A 364 -30.53 8.24 -11.96
C SER A 364 -31.04 9.19 -10.88
N ALA A 365 -30.53 9.01 -9.67
CA ALA A 365 -30.65 9.95 -8.56
C ALA A 365 -29.37 9.92 -7.73
N LEU A 366 -28.87 11.09 -7.35
CA LEU A 366 -27.74 11.24 -6.44
C LEU A 366 -28.23 11.82 -5.12
N ALA A 367 -27.86 11.20 -4.01
CA ALA A 367 -28.24 11.61 -2.68
C ALA A 367 -27.06 11.55 -1.70
N PHE A 368 -27.12 12.35 -0.64
CA PHE A 368 -26.12 12.39 0.43
C PHE A 368 -26.83 12.29 1.78
N TYR A 369 -26.50 11.26 2.55
CA TYR A 369 -26.95 11.11 3.92
C TYR A 369 -26.06 11.87 4.87
N LEU A 370 -26.68 12.46 5.88
CA LEU A 370 -26.02 13.21 6.94
C LEU A 370 -26.56 12.75 8.29
N SER A 371 -25.68 12.68 9.26
CA SER A 371 -26.02 12.56 10.67
C SER A 371 -25.26 13.61 11.48
N ALA A 372 -25.76 13.94 12.67
CA ALA A 372 -25.09 14.81 13.61
C ALA A 372 -25.46 14.43 15.05
N PRO A 373 -24.73 14.94 16.07
CA PRO A 373 -25.12 14.74 17.47
C PRO A 373 -26.48 15.37 17.81
N ASP A 374 -26.84 16.49 17.18
CA ASP A 374 -28.08 17.21 17.41
C ASP A 374 -28.57 17.95 16.15
N ASN A 375 -29.79 18.49 16.22
CA ASN A 375 -30.43 19.17 15.09
C ASN A 375 -29.75 20.50 14.69
N SER A 376 -29.08 21.17 15.63
CA SER A 376 -28.37 22.44 15.36
C SER A 376 -27.12 22.16 14.53
N GLU A 377 -26.33 21.18 14.93
CA GLU A 377 -25.16 20.74 14.17
C GLU A 377 -25.56 20.10 12.83
N LEU A 378 -26.67 19.33 12.79
CA LEU A 378 -27.20 18.81 11.52
C LEU A 378 -27.50 19.95 10.53
N THR A 379 -28.16 21.02 10.99
CA THR A 379 -28.46 22.19 10.15
C THR A 379 -27.18 22.85 9.63
N ARG A 380 -26.12 22.93 10.45
CA ARG A 380 -24.82 23.45 10.03
C ARG A 380 -24.17 22.56 8.96
N ARG A 381 -24.15 21.24 9.16
CA ARG A 381 -23.61 20.27 8.20
C ARG A 381 -24.37 20.31 6.87
N VAL A 382 -25.70 20.42 6.89
CA VAL A 382 -26.52 20.58 5.68
C VAL A 382 -26.15 21.86 4.91
N ARG A 383 -26.02 23.01 5.59
CA ARG A 383 -25.60 24.26 4.93
C ARG A 383 -24.20 24.16 4.32
N SER A 384 -23.28 23.51 5.03
CA SER A 384 -21.92 23.28 4.55
C SER A 384 -21.92 22.40 3.30
N LEU A 385 -22.62 21.26 3.34
CA LEU A 385 -22.76 20.35 2.21
C LEU A 385 -23.37 21.08 1.00
N ASN A 386 -24.49 21.78 1.18
CA ASN A 386 -25.15 22.49 0.08
C ASN A 386 -24.23 23.51 -0.59
N SER A 387 -23.43 24.23 0.20
CA SER A 387 -22.46 25.21 -0.33
C SER A 387 -21.36 24.52 -1.16
N LEU A 388 -20.84 23.39 -0.68
CA LEU A 388 -19.82 22.61 -1.39
C LEU A 388 -20.36 22.01 -2.69
N LEU A 389 -21.57 21.44 -2.66
CA LEU A 389 -22.22 20.89 -3.85
C LEU A 389 -22.44 21.99 -4.90
N LEU A 390 -22.96 23.15 -4.51
CA LEU A 390 -23.20 24.27 -5.42
C LEU A 390 -21.92 24.77 -6.09
N ASN A 391 -20.82 24.85 -5.33
CA ASN A 391 -19.50 25.22 -5.86
C ASN A 391 -18.95 24.17 -6.83
N ALA A 392 -19.27 22.90 -6.62
CA ALA A 392 -18.97 21.82 -7.55
C ALA A 392 -19.93 21.76 -8.75
N GLY A 393 -20.91 22.66 -8.87
CA GLY A 393 -21.90 22.64 -9.96
C GLY A 393 -23.03 21.65 -9.77
N MET A 394 -23.16 21.07 -8.57
CA MET A 394 -24.24 20.19 -8.15
C MET A 394 -25.30 21.00 -7.39
N VAL A 395 -26.54 21.03 -7.89
CA VAL A 395 -27.64 21.78 -7.25
C VAL A 395 -28.46 20.84 -6.38
N PRO A 396 -28.41 20.95 -5.04
CA PRO A 396 -29.29 20.19 -4.15
C PRO A 396 -30.73 20.71 -4.22
N VAL A 397 -31.69 19.84 -3.91
CA VAL A 397 -33.09 20.24 -3.66
C VAL A 397 -33.11 21.18 -2.45
N GLN A 398 -33.82 22.30 -2.56
CA GLN A 398 -33.95 23.24 -1.45
C GLN A 398 -34.78 22.62 -0.33
N GLU A 399 -34.47 22.93 0.93
CA GLU A 399 -35.16 22.29 2.07
C GLU A 399 -36.67 22.53 2.08
N ASN A 400 -37.13 23.70 1.62
CA ASN A 400 -38.57 24.01 1.55
C ASN A 400 -39.27 23.33 0.36
N ASP A 401 -38.52 22.83 -0.61
CA ASP A 401 -39.03 22.18 -1.82
C ASP A 401 -39.00 20.64 -1.69
N GLU A 402 -38.35 20.09 -0.66
CA GLU A 402 -38.33 18.66 -0.38
C GLU A 402 -39.69 18.20 0.18
N LEU A 403 -40.48 17.55 -0.68
CA LEU A 403 -41.87 17.19 -0.39
C LEU A 403 -42.03 16.10 0.68
N ALA A 404 -41.09 15.16 0.78
CA ALA A 404 -41.23 13.99 1.64
C ALA A 404 -39.86 13.51 2.17
N PRO A 405 -39.19 14.30 3.04
CA PRO A 405 -37.81 14.04 3.45
C PRO A 405 -37.61 12.67 4.14
N LEU A 406 -38.57 12.24 4.97
CA LEU A 406 -38.52 10.92 5.62
C LEU A 406 -38.60 9.77 4.61
N SER A 407 -39.45 9.90 3.59
CA SER A 407 -39.59 8.90 2.52
C SER A 407 -38.39 8.93 1.57
N SER A 408 -37.85 10.12 1.28
CA SER A 408 -36.62 10.27 0.49
C SER A 408 -35.43 9.61 1.18
N TRP A 409 -35.37 9.66 2.52
CA TRP A 409 -34.33 8.97 3.29
C TRP A 409 -34.44 7.45 3.16
N LEU A 410 -35.64 6.87 3.27
CA LEU A 410 -35.85 5.43 3.10
C LEU A 410 -35.58 4.96 1.67
N ARG A 411 -35.96 5.78 0.68
CA ARG A 411 -35.94 5.42 -0.74
C ARG A 411 -34.56 5.04 -1.26
N TRP A 412 -33.52 5.76 -0.82
CA TRP A 412 -32.18 5.58 -1.35
C TRP A 412 -31.32 4.62 -0.51
N LEU A 413 -31.93 3.93 0.46
CA LEU A 413 -31.27 2.83 1.16
C LEU A 413 -31.05 1.65 0.19
N PRO A 414 -30.12 0.73 0.52
CA PRO A 414 -29.84 -0.41 -0.35
C PRO A 414 -31.11 -1.20 -0.67
N MET A 415 -31.38 -1.41 -1.96
CA MET A 415 -32.51 -2.22 -2.46
C MET A 415 -33.93 -1.64 -2.21
N CYS A 416 -34.06 -0.51 -1.49
CA CYS A 416 -35.37 0.07 -1.16
C CYS A 416 -36.10 0.75 -2.34
N PHE A 417 -35.38 1.19 -3.37
CA PHE A 417 -36.01 1.88 -4.50
C PHE A 417 -36.65 0.88 -5.46
N ASP A 418 -37.98 0.85 -5.50
CA ASP A 418 -38.75 0.09 -6.50
C ASP A 418 -39.18 1.01 -7.65
N PRO A 419 -38.60 0.86 -8.86
CA PRO A 419 -38.97 1.66 -10.03
C PRO A 419 -40.44 1.52 -10.43
N ALA A 420 -41.10 0.39 -10.14
CA ALA A 420 -42.50 0.16 -10.47
C ALA A 420 -43.46 0.96 -9.54
N ARG A 421 -43.01 1.32 -8.34
CA ARG A 421 -43.77 2.19 -7.41
C ARG A 421 -43.67 3.67 -7.80
N ASP A 422 -42.63 4.09 -8.51
CA ASP A 422 -42.49 5.45 -9.05
C ASP A 422 -43.26 5.64 -10.38
N LYS A 423 -44.59 5.46 -10.34
CA LYS A 423 -45.47 5.49 -11.53
C LYS A 423 -45.39 6.78 -12.34
N ARG A 424 -45.05 7.90 -11.69
CA ARG A 424 -44.92 9.23 -12.30
C ARG A 424 -43.48 9.60 -12.60
N GLN A 425 -42.53 8.73 -12.21
CA GLN A 425 -41.11 8.86 -12.47
C GLN A 425 -40.55 10.19 -11.94
N LEU A 426 -40.94 10.54 -10.72
CA LEU A 426 -40.64 11.84 -10.10
C LEU A 426 -39.25 11.88 -9.48
N TYR A 427 -38.72 10.73 -9.07
CA TYR A 427 -37.55 10.69 -8.18
C TYR A 427 -36.23 10.46 -8.92
N THR A 428 -36.28 10.05 -10.18
CA THR A 428 -35.10 9.79 -11.01
C THR A 428 -35.14 10.62 -12.29
N ARG A 429 -33.97 10.90 -12.88
CA ARG A 429 -33.84 11.74 -14.08
C ARG A 429 -32.98 11.09 -15.14
N PHE A 430 -33.25 11.36 -16.41
CA PHE A 430 -32.38 10.88 -17.48
C PHE A 430 -30.99 11.52 -17.38
N SER A 431 -29.96 10.69 -17.52
CA SER A 431 -28.56 11.08 -17.50
C SER A 431 -27.81 10.20 -18.49
N PHE A 432 -26.90 10.80 -19.25
CA PHE A 432 -25.97 10.03 -20.06
C PHE A 432 -25.17 9.10 -19.17
N VAL A 433 -25.03 7.83 -19.57
CA VAL A 433 -24.24 6.85 -18.80
C VAL A 433 -22.78 7.32 -18.65
N GLN A 434 -22.26 8.05 -19.63
CA GLN A 434 -20.96 8.72 -19.54
C GLN A 434 -20.86 9.72 -18.38
N HIS A 435 -21.91 10.52 -18.13
CA HIS A 435 -21.94 11.45 -17.01
C HIS A 435 -22.11 10.70 -15.68
N LEU A 436 -22.81 9.58 -15.68
CA LEU A 436 -22.90 8.70 -14.51
C LEU A 436 -21.53 8.10 -14.19
N ALA A 437 -20.81 7.60 -15.19
CA ALA A 437 -19.44 7.10 -15.04
C ALA A 437 -18.52 8.15 -14.39
N ASN A 438 -18.62 9.41 -14.82
CA ASN A 438 -17.87 10.54 -14.23
C ASN A 438 -18.19 10.80 -12.75
N LEU A 439 -19.39 10.47 -12.29
CA LEU A 439 -19.85 10.64 -10.92
C LEU A 439 -19.63 9.39 -10.05
N LEU A 440 -19.31 8.24 -10.65
CA LEU A 440 -19.12 7.00 -9.91
C LEU A 440 -17.98 7.15 -8.88
N PRO A 441 -18.14 6.62 -7.66
CA PRO A 441 -17.09 6.58 -6.65
C PRO A 441 -16.02 5.51 -6.94
N LEU A 442 -15.69 5.31 -8.23
CA LEU A 442 -14.72 4.34 -8.73
C LEU A 442 -13.38 4.98 -9.13
N PHE A 443 -13.35 6.30 -9.22
CA PHE A 443 -12.13 7.10 -9.32
C PHE A 443 -11.69 7.48 -7.91
N GLY A 444 -10.61 6.91 -7.41
CA GLY A 444 -10.17 7.10 -6.04
C GLY A 444 -8.67 7.23 -5.93
N ARG A 445 -8.13 6.62 -4.88
CA ARG A 445 -6.72 6.64 -4.52
C ARG A 445 -6.20 5.22 -4.39
N GLU A 446 -4.94 4.99 -4.75
CA GLU A 446 -4.35 3.67 -4.63
C GLU A 446 -4.36 3.18 -3.17
N SER A 447 -4.59 1.87 -3.01
CA SER A 447 -4.55 1.18 -1.71
C SER A 447 -3.53 0.03 -1.67
N GLY A 448 -2.84 -0.20 -2.79
CA GLY A 448 -1.81 -1.23 -2.91
C GLY A 448 -2.41 -2.62 -3.02
N THR A 449 -1.67 -3.64 -2.58
CA THR A 449 -2.08 -5.05 -2.68
C THR A 449 -2.93 -5.50 -1.50
N GLY A 450 -2.93 -4.73 -0.41
CA GLY A 450 -3.58 -5.09 0.86
C GLY A 450 -2.73 -5.98 1.76
N HIS A 451 -1.54 -6.41 1.33
CA HIS A 451 -0.59 -7.16 2.16
C HIS A 451 0.24 -6.21 3.03
N PRO A 452 0.07 -6.21 4.37
CA PRO A 452 0.59 -5.15 5.22
C PRO A 452 2.06 -5.33 5.64
N GLY A 453 2.92 -5.90 4.79
CA GLY A 453 4.36 -6.04 5.05
C GLY A 453 5.09 -4.70 5.16
N VAL A 454 4.63 -3.72 4.38
CA VAL A 454 4.96 -2.30 4.44
C VAL A 454 3.64 -1.54 4.43
N SER A 455 3.42 -0.74 5.46
CA SER A 455 2.20 0.02 5.68
C SER A 455 2.50 1.52 5.72
N TYR A 456 1.89 2.27 4.80
CA TYR A 456 1.87 3.73 4.76
C TYR A 456 0.44 4.23 4.52
N PHE A 457 0.30 5.49 4.11
CA PHE A 457 -0.98 6.10 3.77
C PHE A 457 -1.00 6.59 2.34
N ASN A 458 -2.17 6.68 1.71
CA ASN A 458 -2.37 7.54 0.54
C ASN A 458 -2.71 8.98 0.99
N ARG A 459 -2.83 9.91 0.03
CA ARG A 459 -3.13 11.32 0.32
C ARG A 459 -4.45 11.55 1.05
N GLY A 460 -5.42 10.66 0.86
CA GLY A 460 -6.73 10.71 1.52
C GLY A 460 -6.73 10.20 2.95
N GLY A 461 -5.62 9.61 3.42
CA GLY A 461 -5.51 8.98 4.73
C GLY A 461 -5.89 7.51 4.77
N GLY A 462 -6.18 6.89 3.62
CA GLY A 462 -6.40 5.45 3.52
C GLY A 462 -5.10 4.68 3.68
N MET A 463 -5.16 3.48 4.27
CA MET A 463 -4.01 2.58 4.34
C MET A 463 -3.56 2.20 2.95
N LEU A 464 -2.25 2.25 2.73
CA LEU A 464 -1.60 1.84 1.49
C LEU A 464 -0.54 0.80 1.85
N CYS A 465 -0.76 -0.43 1.39
CA CYS A 465 -0.01 -1.60 1.85
C CYS A 465 0.54 -2.43 0.69
N TRP A 466 1.78 -2.91 0.83
CA TRP A 466 2.40 -3.91 -0.04
C TRP A 466 3.50 -4.67 0.72
N ASP A 467 3.96 -5.80 0.20
CA ASP A 467 5.05 -6.56 0.81
C ASP A 467 6.06 -7.10 -0.21
N PRO A 468 7.29 -6.55 -0.27
CA PRO A 468 8.35 -7.07 -1.13
C PRO A 468 8.74 -8.54 -0.87
N LEU A 469 8.46 -9.05 0.34
CA LEU A 469 8.78 -10.43 0.71
C LEU A 469 7.65 -11.42 0.40
N ASN A 470 6.43 -10.93 0.15
CA ASN A 470 5.29 -11.76 -0.22
C ASN A 470 5.40 -12.21 -1.70
N ARG A 471 5.13 -13.50 -1.94
CA ARG A 471 5.14 -14.11 -3.27
C ARG A 471 4.03 -13.58 -4.18
N GLU A 472 2.91 -13.16 -3.61
CA GLU A 472 1.77 -12.62 -4.35
C GLU A 472 1.99 -11.17 -4.82
N ASP A 473 2.91 -10.45 -4.17
CA ASP A 473 3.22 -9.06 -4.51
C ASP A 473 4.42 -8.97 -5.46
N ARG A 474 5.39 -9.88 -5.33
CA ARG A 474 6.58 -9.91 -6.19
C ARG A 474 6.37 -10.72 -7.46
N ALA A 475 6.82 -10.19 -8.59
CA ALA A 475 6.87 -10.88 -9.88
C ALA A 475 8.16 -11.70 -10.05
N GLN A 476 9.29 -11.17 -9.57
CA GLN A 476 10.62 -11.73 -9.75
C GLN A 476 11.33 -11.92 -8.40
N ASN A 477 11.65 -10.85 -7.68
CA ASN A 477 12.46 -10.88 -6.47
C ASN A 477 12.03 -9.81 -5.44
N GLY A 478 12.53 -9.93 -4.21
CA GLY A 478 12.32 -8.97 -3.13
C GLY A 478 13.43 -7.93 -2.99
N HIS A 479 14.27 -7.72 -4.02
CA HIS A 479 15.32 -6.70 -3.99
C HIS A 479 14.71 -5.31 -4.11
N LEU A 480 15.25 -4.37 -3.33
CA LEU A 480 14.67 -3.05 -3.17
C LEU A 480 15.73 -1.95 -3.28
N LEU A 481 15.39 -0.86 -3.95
CA LEU A 481 16.12 0.40 -3.94
C LEU A 481 15.26 1.46 -3.27
N LEU A 482 15.75 2.04 -2.18
CA LEU A 482 15.18 3.21 -1.53
C LEU A 482 16.03 4.44 -1.91
N LEU A 483 15.49 5.29 -2.78
CA LEU A 483 16.12 6.56 -3.15
C LEU A 483 15.44 7.70 -2.40
N GLY A 484 16.24 8.54 -1.76
CA GLY A 484 15.74 9.76 -1.14
C GLY A 484 16.86 10.77 -0.95
N PRO A 485 16.85 11.90 -1.69
CA PRO A 485 17.85 12.96 -1.55
C PRO A 485 18.00 13.46 -0.11
N THR A 486 19.07 14.20 0.16
CA THR A 486 19.32 14.76 1.50
C THR A 486 18.08 15.52 2.01
N GLY A 487 17.58 15.11 3.17
CA GLY A 487 16.37 15.69 3.76
C GLY A 487 15.04 15.14 3.23
N ALA A 488 15.00 14.19 2.28
CA ALA A 488 13.75 13.55 1.83
C ALA A 488 13.12 12.64 2.90
N GLY A 489 13.87 12.29 3.95
CA GLY A 489 13.41 11.43 5.05
C GLY A 489 13.85 9.97 4.97
N LYS A 490 14.83 9.64 4.10
CA LYS A 490 15.34 8.28 3.85
C LYS A 490 15.56 7.46 5.13
N SER A 491 16.42 7.93 6.04
CA SER A 491 16.80 7.17 7.26
C SER A 491 15.62 6.98 8.23
N ALA A 492 14.71 7.95 8.32
CA ALA A 492 13.52 7.83 9.16
C ALA A 492 12.51 6.82 8.57
N THR A 493 12.29 6.87 7.25
CA THR A 493 11.47 5.90 6.52
C THR A 493 12.06 4.49 6.66
N LEU A 494 13.38 4.34 6.52
CA LEU A 494 14.06 3.06 6.62
C LEU A 494 14.01 2.49 8.04
N ASN A 495 14.16 3.31 9.09
CA ASN A 495 13.97 2.89 10.49
C ASN A 495 12.55 2.36 10.73
N ALA A 496 11.53 3.09 10.26
CA ALA A 496 10.15 2.63 10.36
C ALA A 496 9.96 1.30 9.60
N LYS A 497 10.49 1.18 8.39
CA LYS A 497 10.42 -0.05 7.57
C LYS A 497 11.12 -1.24 8.23
N ILE A 498 12.29 -1.04 8.87
CA ILE A 498 12.99 -2.08 9.64
C ILE A 498 12.12 -2.57 10.80
N ALA A 499 11.41 -1.67 11.49
CA ALA A 499 10.50 -2.07 12.58
C ALA A 499 9.37 -2.97 12.06
N GLN A 500 8.74 -2.60 10.93
CA GLN A 500 7.70 -3.43 10.29
C GLN A 500 8.26 -4.80 9.87
N LEU A 501 9.43 -4.80 9.22
CA LEU A 501 10.11 -6.01 8.76
C LEU A 501 10.41 -6.97 9.92
N MET A 502 10.95 -6.46 11.03
CA MET A 502 11.27 -7.28 12.19
C MET A 502 10.02 -7.76 12.94
N ALA A 503 8.96 -6.95 12.98
CA ALA A 503 7.71 -7.32 13.65
C ALA A 503 6.90 -8.37 12.87
N LEU A 504 6.91 -8.30 11.55
CA LEU A 504 6.05 -9.12 10.68
C LEU A 504 6.77 -10.36 10.16
N HIS A 505 8.03 -10.23 9.72
CA HIS A 505 8.78 -11.32 9.07
C HIS A 505 9.95 -11.84 9.91
N ARG A 506 10.49 -11.02 10.81
CA ARG A 506 11.67 -11.31 11.63
C ARG A 506 12.80 -12.01 10.83
N PRO A 507 13.27 -11.43 9.70
CA PRO A 507 14.38 -12.01 8.94
C PRO A 507 15.66 -12.07 9.78
N ARG A 508 16.69 -12.75 9.28
CA ARG A 508 18.07 -12.43 9.70
C ARG A 508 18.44 -11.12 9.03
N LEU A 509 18.52 -10.04 9.79
CA LEU A 509 18.71 -8.69 9.25
C LEU A 509 20.18 -8.27 9.36
N PHE A 510 20.79 -7.96 8.22
CA PHE A 510 22.10 -7.30 8.15
C PHE A 510 21.89 -5.85 7.76
N ILE A 511 22.51 -4.92 8.48
CA ILE A 511 22.50 -3.50 8.18
C ILE A 511 23.94 -3.04 8.08
N VAL A 512 24.35 -2.61 6.90
CA VAL A 512 25.64 -1.97 6.65
C VAL A 512 25.40 -0.47 6.54
N GLU A 513 26.05 0.31 7.40
CA GLU A 513 25.83 1.75 7.44
C GLU A 513 27.11 2.57 7.64
N ALA A 514 27.02 3.86 7.34
CA ALA A 514 27.99 4.87 7.70
C ALA A 514 27.29 5.97 8.52
N GLY A 515 27.61 6.08 9.83
CA GLY A 515 27.16 7.22 10.65
C GLY A 515 26.22 6.93 11.83
N ASN A 516 25.98 5.66 12.16
CA ASN A 516 25.22 5.21 13.34
C ASN A 516 23.77 5.74 13.38
N SER A 517 23.09 5.72 12.23
CA SER A 517 21.68 6.03 12.02
C SER A 517 20.73 4.92 12.51
N PHE A 518 21.21 3.67 12.60
CA PHE A 518 20.38 2.52 13.01
C PHE A 518 20.78 1.96 14.38
N GLY A 519 21.79 2.55 15.02
CA GLY A 519 22.25 2.16 16.35
C GLY A 519 21.14 2.14 17.40
N LEU A 520 20.32 3.19 17.47
CA LEU A 520 19.22 3.27 18.43
C LEU A 520 18.10 2.27 18.13
N MET A 521 17.82 2.00 16.85
CA MET A 521 16.86 0.95 16.45
C MET A 521 17.33 -0.44 16.88
N ALA A 522 18.62 -0.72 16.72
CA ALA A 522 19.23 -1.96 17.17
C ALA A 522 19.24 -2.09 18.71
N ASP A 523 19.40 -0.98 19.46
CA ASP A 523 19.28 -1.02 20.93
C ASP A 523 17.82 -1.23 21.36
N TYR A 524 16.87 -0.57 20.71
CA TYR A 524 15.44 -0.77 20.93
C TYR A 524 15.02 -2.23 20.68
N ALA A 525 15.49 -2.83 19.59
CA ALA A 525 15.27 -4.24 19.28
C ALA A 525 15.80 -5.17 20.39
N ARG A 526 17.01 -4.88 20.90
CA ARG A 526 17.61 -5.67 22.00
C ARG A 526 16.81 -5.56 23.30
N GLU A 527 16.33 -4.36 23.64
CA GLU A 527 15.50 -4.14 24.83
C GLU A 527 14.19 -4.95 24.77
N HIS A 528 13.66 -5.19 23.57
CA HIS A 528 12.45 -5.97 23.32
C HIS A 528 12.73 -7.42 22.88
N GLY A 529 13.83 -7.99 23.37
CA GLY A 529 14.10 -9.44 23.30
C GLY A 529 14.67 -9.98 21.98
N LEU A 530 15.01 -9.11 21.01
CA LEU A 530 15.75 -9.54 19.83
C LEU A 530 17.25 -9.68 20.12
N THR A 531 17.89 -10.65 19.50
CA THR A 531 19.35 -10.80 19.57
C THR A 531 20.02 -9.82 18.62
N VAL A 532 21.01 -9.07 19.10
CA VAL A 532 21.62 -7.98 18.31
C VAL A 532 23.14 -8.00 18.43
N ASN A 533 23.80 -8.14 17.29
CA ASN A 533 25.25 -8.04 17.13
C ASN A 533 25.61 -6.68 16.53
N LYS A 534 26.45 -5.89 17.22
CA LYS A 534 26.90 -4.57 16.75
C LYS A 534 28.40 -4.60 16.51
N ILE A 535 28.80 -4.29 15.29
CA ILE A 535 30.16 -4.40 14.78
C ILE A 535 30.57 -3.02 14.27
N SER A 536 31.76 -2.56 14.63
CA SER A 536 32.30 -1.28 14.18
C SER A 536 33.73 -1.48 13.69
N LEU A 537 33.96 -1.16 12.42
CA LEU A 537 35.23 -1.38 11.73
C LEU A 537 36.21 -0.23 12.06
N LYS A 538 36.76 -0.26 13.28
CA LYS A 538 37.72 0.72 13.78
C LYS A 538 38.97 0.06 14.38
N PRO A 539 40.12 0.75 14.42
CA PRO A 539 41.34 0.25 15.09
C PRO A 539 41.09 -0.17 16.53
N GLY A 540 41.63 -1.33 16.92
CA GLY A 540 41.48 -1.88 18.27
C GLY A 540 40.08 -2.41 18.61
N SER A 541 39.19 -2.59 17.62
CA SER A 541 37.86 -3.17 17.83
C SER A 541 37.87 -4.66 18.16
N GLY A 542 38.98 -5.36 17.87
CA GLY A 542 39.11 -6.81 18.08
C GLY A 542 38.32 -7.66 17.09
N ILE A 543 37.74 -7.06 16.05
CA ILE A 543 37.00 -7.75 14.99
C ILE A 543 37.99 -8.26 13.94
N THR A 544 37.77 -9.49 13.48
CA THR A 544 38.51 -10.12 12.38
C THR A 544 37.51 -10.55 11.30
N LEU A 545 37.92 -10.34 10.05
CA LEU A 545 37.20 -10.65 8.81
C LEU A 545 38.06 -11.62 8.00
N PRO A 546 37.98 -12.94 8.25
CA PRO A 546 38.87 -13.90 7.62
C PRO A 546 38.43 -14.14 6.18
N LEU A 547 39.17 -13.57 5.21
CA LEU A 547 38.77 -13.52 3.80
C LEU A 547 38.94 -14.84 3.05
N PHE A 548 39.96 -15.61 3.43
CA PHE A 548 40.34 -16.86 2.79
C PHE A 548 40.02 -18.08 3.68
N ALA A 549 39.18 -17.88 4.71
CA ALA A 549 38.85 -18.92 5.70
C ALA A 549 38.30 -20.21 5.06
N ASP A 550 37.55 -20.06 3.95
CA ASP A 550 36.92 -21.16 3.21
C ASP A 550 37.83 -21.79 2.14
N ALA A 551 39.08 -21.36 2.01
CA ALA A 551 39.97 -21.85 0.95
C ALA A 551 40.30 -23.34 1.07
N TRP A 552 40.16 -23.93 2.27
CA TRP A 552 40.28 -25.39 2.46
C TRP A 552 39.30 -26.18 1.58
N LYS A 553 38.11 -25.63 1.25
CA LYS A 553 37.15 -26.29 0.35
C LYS A 553 37.72 -26.49 -1.06
N LEU A 554 38.60 -25.59 -1.51
CA LEU A 554 39.28 -25.70 -2.80
C LEU A 554 40.33 -26.82 -2.82
N ALA A 555 40.86 -27.20 -1.64
CA ALA A 555 41.80 -28.30 -1.52
C ALA A 555 41.12 -29.68 -1.56
N GLU A 556 39.83 -29.75 -1.21
CA GLU A 556 39.02 -30.98 -1.24
C GLU A 556 38.36 -31.24 -2.61
N SER A 557 38.19 -30.20 -3.43
CA SER A 557 37.66 -30.30 -4.79
C SER A 557 38.76 -30.65 -5.80
N ASP A 558 38.63 -31.78 -6.49
CA ASP A 558 39.52 -32.22 -7.60
C ASP A 558 39.28 -31.45 -8.93
N GLU A 559 38.62 -30.29 -8.88
CA GLU A 559 38.30 -29.54 -10.10
C GLU A 559 39.59 -28.99 -10.76
N PRO A 560 39.81 -29.29 -12.06
CA PRO A 560 40.92 -28.72 -12.79
C PRO A 560 40.77 -27.19 -12.86
N SER A 561 41.89 -26.47 -12.84
CA SER A 561 41.95 -25.02 -12.99
C SER A 561 41.20 -24.60 -14.27
N ALA A 562 39.92 -24.24 -14.14
CA ALA A 562 39.16 -23.68 -15.24
C ALA A 562 39.89 -22.42 -15.73
N GLU A 563 39.94 -22.25 -17.05
CA GLU A 563 40.48 -21.03 -17.66
C GLU A 563 39.77 -19.79 -17.06
N PRO A 564 40.45 -18.65 -16.93
CA PRO A 564 39.81 -17.43 -16.44
C PRO A 564 38.63 -17.08 -17.36
N ASP A 565 37.40 -17.20 -16.84
CA ASP A 565 36.17 -16.88 -17.57
C ASP A 565 36.29 -15.48 -18.18
N ASP A 566 36.15 -15.40 -19.51
CA ASP A 566 36.08 -14.14 -20.22
C ASP A 566 34.79 -13.40 -19.84
N ASP A 567 34.89 -12.07 -19.84
CA ASP A 567 33.94 -11.09 -19.31
C ASP A 567 32.53 -11.06 -19.99
N ASP A 568 31.82 -12.19 -20.10
CA ASP A 568 30.42 -12.22 -20.52
C ASP A 568 29.49 -12.93 -19.50
N PRO A 569 28.68 -12.18 -18.72
CA PRO A 569 27.79 -12.73 -17.71
C PRO A 569 26.54 -13.45 -18.28
N GLU A 570 26.54 -13.79 -19.57
CA GLU A 570 25.44 -14.42 -20.29
C GLU A 570 25.60 -15.93 -20.53
N GLU A 571 26.80 -16.55 -20.40
CA GLU A 571 26.99 -17.95 -20.85
C GLU A 571 27.36 -19.00 -19.79
N THR A 572 27.65 -18.66 -18.53
CA THR A 572 27.84 -19.69 -17.48
C THR A 572 26.59 -19.87 -16.63
N ASP A 573 25.72 -20.77 -17.09
CA ASP A 573 24.58 -21.35 -16.34
C ASP A 573 25.05 -22.30 -15.22
N ASN A 574 26.32 -22.16 -14.78
CA ASN A 574 26.85 -22.95 -13.68
C ASN A 574 26.44 -22.28 -12.38
N GLU A 575 25.28 -22.71 -11.87
CA GLU A 575 24.58 -22.16 -10.70
C GLU A 575 25.30 -22.44 -9.36
N GLN A 576 26.54 -22.96 -9.39
CA GLN A 576 27.37 -23.22 -8.24
C GLN A 576 28.28 -22.02 -7.90
N ARG A 577 28.53 -21.84 -6.59
CA ARG A 577 29.38 -20.78 -6.07
C ARG A 577 30.84 -20.99 -6.49
N ASP A 578 31.36 -20.05 -7.25
CA ASP A 578 32.74 -20.03 -7.74
C ASP A 578 33.69 -19.46 -6.66
N LEU A 579 33.98 -20.27 -5.64
CA LEU A 579 34.85 -19.92 -4.50
C LEU A 579 36.23 -19.41 -4.94
N LEU A 580 36.83 -20.03 -5.96
CA LEU A 580 38.15 -19.61 -6.46
C LEU A 580 38.06 -18.25 -7.15
N GLY A 581 37.02 -17.98 -7.95
CA GLY A 581 36.79 -16.67 -8.55
C GLY A 581 36.50 -15.58 -7.51
N GLU A 582 35.76 -15.88 -6.43
CA GLU A 582 35.53 -14.93 -5.33
C GLU A 582 36.84 -14.56 -4.60
N MET A 583 37.69 -15.56 -4.33
CA MET A 583 39.00 -15.36 -3.73
C MET A 583 39.97 -14.64 -4.68
N GLU A 584 39.89 -14.90 -5.99
CA GLU A 584 40.66 -14.18 -7.01
C GLU A 584 40.29 -12.69 -7.02
N ILE A 585 39.00 -12.34 -6.98
CA ILE A 585 38.55 -10.94 -6.92
C ILE A 585 39.09 -10.27 -5.65
N THR A 586 39.03 -10.97 -4.52
CA THR A 586 39.56 -10.46 -3.24
C THR A 586 41.07 -10.22 -3.29
N ALA A 587 41.83 -11.19 -3.80
CA ALA A 587 43.28 -11.08 -3.99
C ALA A 587 43.64 -9.95 -4.97
N ARG A 588 42.88 -9.79 -6.07
CA ARG A 588 43.06 -8.70 -7.03
C ARG A 588 42.84 -7.34 -6.39
N LEU A 589 41.80 -7.17 -5.58
CA LEU A 589 41.55 -5.93 -4.83
C LEU A 589 42.72 -5.60 -3.89
N MET A 590 43.29 -6.61 -3.23
CA MET A 590 44.47 -6.43 -2.38
C MET A 590 45.74 -6.07 -3.16
N ILE A 591 45.96 -6.70 -4.31
CA ILE A 591 47.14 -6.45 -5.15
C ILE A 591 47.07 -5.08 -5.84
N THR A 592 45.88 -4.64 -6.25
CA THR A 592 45.69 -3.44 -7.06
C THR A 592 45.28 -2.22 -6.26
N GLY A 593 44.94 -2.39 -4.97
CA GLY A 593 44.31 -1.33 -4.17
C GLY A 593 42.93 -0.91 -4.70
N GLY A 594 42.29 -1.74 -5.54
CA GLY A 594 41.02 -1.39 -6.19
C GLY A 594 41.13 -0.29 -7.25
N GLU A 595 42.35 0.12 -7.63
CA GLU A 595 42.55 1.13 -8.67
C GLU A 595 42.32 0.55 -10.07
N LEU A 596 41.42 1.16 -10.83
CA LEU A 596 41.06 0.71 -12.19
C LEU A 596 42.25 0.62 -13.14
N LYS A 597 43.23 1.52 -13.00
CA LYS A 597 44.43 1.53 -13.84
C LYS A 597 45.36 0.37 -13.53
N GLU A 598 45.49 -0.01 -12.26
CA GLU A 598 46.32 -1.15 -11.85
C GLU A 598 45.62 -2.47 -12.18
N ASP A 599 44.30 -2.57 -12.00
CA ASP A 599 43.53 -3.76 -12.37
C ASP A 599 43.54 -4.01 -13.89
N ALA A 600 43.44 -2.95 -14.71
CA ALA A 600 43.56 -3.05 -16.17
C ALA A 600 44.96 -3.50 -16.65
N ARG A 601 46.00 -3.39 -15.81
CA ARG A 601 47.34 -3.90 -16.13
C ARG A 601 47.47 -5.41 -15.87
N LEU A 602 46.53 -6.03 -15.16
CA LEU A 602 46.55 -7.48 -14.93
C LEU A 602 46.14 -8.22 -16.19
N THR A 603 47.09 -8.96 -16.77
CA THR A 603 46.87 -9.82 -17.93
C THR A 603 46.14 -11.12 -17.52
N ARG A 604 45.61 -11.88 -18.50
CA ARG A 604 45.05 -13.21 -18.22
C ARG A 604 46.06 -14.15 -17.56
N SER A 605 47.33 -14.07 -17.95
CA SER A 605 48.38 -14.85 -17.30
C SER A 605 48.61 -14.44 -15.84
N ASP A 606 48.48 -13.15 -15.54
CA ASP A 606 48.60 -12.66 -14.16
C ASP A 606 47.47 -13.20 -13.28
N ARG A 607 46.23 -13.23 -13.80
CA ARG A 607 45.09 -13.84 -13.11
C ARG A 607 45.28 -15.33 -12.84
N ALA A 608 45.82 -16.06 -13.81
CA ALA A 608 46.15 -17.49 -13.64
C ALA A 608 47.18 -17.72 -12.52
N LEU A 609 48.21 -16.86 -12.44
CA LEU A 609 49.21 -16.90 -11.37
C LEU A 609 48.61 -16.60 -9.99
N ILE A 610 47.66 -15.67 -9.89
CA ILE A 610 46.94 -15.39 -8.64
C ILE A 610 46.13 -16.62 -8.19
N ARG A 611 45.41 -17.27 -9.11
CA ARG A 611 44.65 -18.50 -8.82
C ARG A 611 45.58 -19.63 -8.36
N GLU A 612 46.74 -19.79 -9.00
CA GLU A 612 47.76 -20.77 -8.61
C GLU A 612 48.29 -20.52 -7.20
N ALA A 613 48.56 -19.26 -6.84
CA ALA A 613 48.97 -18.88 -5.50
C ALA A 613 47.89 -19.18 -4.44
N ILE A 614 46.61 -18.91 -4.74
CA ILE A 614 45.48 -19.24 -3.86
C ILE A 614 45.40 -20.75 -3.63
N LEU A 615 45.49 -21.56 -4.69
CA LEU A 615 45.43 -23.02 -4.58
C LEU A 615 46.63 -23.59 -3.82
N HIS A 616 47.83 -23.03 -4.02
CA HIS A 616 49.02 -23.42 -3.27
C HIS A 616 48.87 -23.13 -1.78
N ALA A 617 48.41 -21.93 -1.41
CA ALA A 617 48.13 -21.55 -0.03
C ALA A 617 47.03 -22.43 0.61
N ALA A 618 45.95 -22.68 -0.13
CA ALA A 618 44.84 -23.54 0.32
C ALA A 618 45.30 -24.96 0.64
N ARG A 619 46.09 -25.59 -0.25
CA ARG A 619 46.60 -26.95 -0.04
C ARG A 619 47.56 -27.04 1.14
N LEU A 620 48.45 -26.06 1.29
CA LEU A 620 49.40 -26.01 2.40
C LEU A 620 48.67 -25.90 3.73
N THR A 621 47.75 -24.95 3.85
CA THR A 621 47.02 -24.68 5.10
C THR A 621 46.01 -25.77 5.44
N ALA A 622 45.42 -26.42 4.44
CA ALA A 622 44.61 -27.63 4.64
C ALA A 622 45.44 -28.78 5.24
N CYS A 623 46.68 -28.99 4.77
CA CYS A 623 47.60 -29.98 5.38
C CYS A 623 47.96 -29.61 6.84
N GLU A 624 48.05 -28.31 7.15
CA GLU A 624 48.34 -27.79 8.48
C GLU A 624 47.11 -27.74 9.41
N GLN A 625 45.92 -28.09 8.92
CA GLN A 625 44.64 -28.07 9.66
C GLN A 625 44.31 -26.71 10.30
N ARG A 626 44.61 -25.62 9.58
CA ARG A 626 44.28 -24.26 10.02
C ARG A 626 43.62 -23.45 8.91
N GLN A 627 43.04 -22.30 9.26
CA GLN A 627 42.46 -21.39 8.27
C GLN A 627 43.56 -20.78 7.39
N THR A 628 43.24 -20.60 6.09
CA THR A 628 44.11 -19.85 5.18
C THR A 628 44.00 -18.36 5.47
N LEU A 629 45.14 -17.72 5.67
CA LEU A 629 45.28 -16.30 5.97
C LEU A 629 45.77 -15.54 4.74
N THR A 630 45.58 -14.23 4.74
CA THR A 630 46.08 -13.34 3.67
C THR A 630 47.59 -13.48 3.47
N GLN A 631 48.36 -13.63 4.56
CA GLN A 631 49.81 -13.86 4.48
C GLN A 631 50.18 -15.18 3.78
N ASP A 632 49.34 -16.21 3.83
CA ASP A 632 49.66 -17.50 3.19
C ASP A 632 49.61 -17.36 1.66
N ILE A 633 48.70 -16.54 1.13
CA ILE A 633 48.62 -16.24 -0.30
C ILE A 633 49.79 -15.35 -0.72
N ARG A 634 50.14 -14.35 0.10
CA ARG A 634 51.34 -13.53 -0.11
C ARG A 634 52.61 -14.41 -0.17
N ASP A 635 52.75 -15.34 0.77
CA ASP A 635 53.90 -16.23 0.84
C ASP A 635 53.93 -17.24 -0.32
N ALA A 636 52.76 -17.68 -0.78
CA ALA A 636 52.64 -18.47 -2.02
C ALA A 636 53.09 -17.68 -3.25
N LEU A 637 52.72 -16.38 -3.38
CA LEU A 637 53.20 -15.52 -4.46
C LEU A 637 54.74 -15.40 -4.44
N PHE A 638 55.34 -15.16 -3.26
CA PHE A 638 56.79 -15.10 -3.12
C PHE A 638 57.48 -16.44 -3.40
N THR A 639 56.85 -17.55 -3.04
CA THR A 639 57.37 -18.90 -3.32
C THR A 639 57.36 -19.19 -4.81
N LEU A 640 56.25 -18.92 -5.50
CA LEU A 640 56.14 -19.06 -6.95
C LEU A 640 57.11 -18.12 -7.69
N ALA A 641 57.37 -16.92 -7.15
CA ALA A 641 58.36 -16.00 -7.71
C ALA A 641 59.80 -16.55 -7.70
N GLN A 642 60.10 -17.57 -6.90
CA GLN A 642 61.40 -18.22 -6.84
C GLN A 642 61.54 -19.42 -7.80
N ASP A 643 60.47 -19.82 -8.50
CA ASP A 643 60.53 -20.94 -9.44
C ASP A 643 61.40 -20.61 -10.66
N ALA A 644 62.56 -21.28 -10.74
CA ALA A 644 63.51 -21.11 -11.83
C ALA A 644 62.95 -21.54 -13.20
N ALA A 645 61.89 -22.36 -13.23
CA ALA A 645 61.22 -22.78 -14.46
C ALA A 645 60.36 -21.67 -15.10
N LEU A 646 59.93 -20.67 -14.33
CA LEU A 646 59.17 -19.53 -14.85
C LEU A 646 60.11 -18.47 -15.49
N PRO A 647 59.69 -17.81 -16.58
CA PRO A 647 60.41 -16.66 -17.14
C PRO A 647 60.63 -15.54 -16.12
N GLU A 648 61.75 -14.82 -16.23
CA GLU A 648 62.12 -13.73 -15.32
C GLU A 648 61.03 -12.66 -15.18
N SER A 649 60.38 -12.29 -16.30
CA SER A 649 59.27 -11.33 -16.29
C SER A 649 58.09 -11.78 -15.42
N ARG A 650 57.78 -13.08 -15.38
CA ARG A 650 56.71 -13.63 -14.53
C ARG A 650 57.12 -13.68 -13.06
N ARG A 651 58.37 -14.04 -12.77
CA ARG A 651 58.92 -14.01 -11.41
C ARG A 651 58.87 -12.63 -10.80
N ASN A 652 59.30 -11.60 -11.55
CA ASN A 652 59.24 -10.21 -11.10
C ASN A 652 57.80 -9.78 -10.84
N ARG A 653 56.85 -10.19 -11.70
CA ARG A 653 55.43 -9.85 -11.55
C ARG A 653 54.80 -10.48 -10.30
N LEU A 654 55.08 -11.76 -10.02
CA LEU A 654 54.67 -12.43 -8.78
C LEU A 654 55.23 -11.74 -7.54
N TRP A 655 56.48 -11.30 -7.60
CA TRP A 655 57.12 -10.55 -6.51
C TRP A 655 56.43 -9.21 -6.25
N GLU A 656 56.12 -8.44 -7.30
CA GLU A 656 55.37 -7.18 -7.20
C GLU A 656 53.98 -7.40 -6.57
N MET A 657 53.28 -8.47 -6.97
CA MET A 657 51.96 -8.80 -6.40
C MET A 657 52.07 -9.15 -4.90
N GLY A 658 53.09 -9.92 -4.51
CA GLY A 658 53.36 -10.25 -3.11
C GLY A 658 53.65 -9.02 -2.25
N GLU A 659 54.47 -8.10 -2.76
CA GLU A 659 54.76 -6.82 -2.09
C GLU A 659 53.51 -5.97 -1.91
N ALA A 660 52.65 -5.88 -2.93
CA ALA A 660 51.40 -5.13 -2.84
C ALA A 660 50.45 -5.73 -1.78
N MET A 661 50.28 -7.06 -1.78
CA MET A 661 49.43 -7.75 -0.82
C MET A 661 49.97 -7.66 0.63
N ASN A 662 51.28 -7.44 0.80
CA ASN A 662 51.91 -7.34 2.12
C ASN A 662 51.33 -6.20 3.00
N MET A 663 50.78 -5.15 2.40
CA MET A 663 50.09 -4.07 3.11
C MET A 663 48.93 -4.60 3.98
N PHE A 664 48.24 -5.66 3.53
CA PHE A 664 47.10 -6.25 4.24
C PHE A 664 47.51 -7.28 5.32
N CYS A 665 48.82 -7.56 5.46
CA CYS A 665 49.33 -8.55 6.40
C CYS A 665 49.81 -7.93 7.73
N SER A 666 49.89 -6.59 7.81
CA SER A 666 50.45 -5.87 8.94
C SER A 666 49.60 -4.64 9.32
N GLY A 667 49.89 -4.02 10.45
CA GLY A 667 49.13 -2.85 10.91
C GLY A 667 47.66 -3.16 11.20
N PHE A 668 46.80 -2.16 10.96
CA PHE A 668 45.36 -2.28 11.20
C PHE A 668 44.69 -3.23 10.20
N GLU A 669 45.12 -3.20 8.94
CA GLU A 669 44.67 -4.12 7.89
C GLU A 669 44.99 -5.56 8.25
N GLY A 670 46.18 -5.83 8.81
CA GLY A 670 46.56 -7.15 9.30
C GLY A 670 45.71 -7.61 10.49
N GLU A 671 45.34 -6.71 11.41
CA GLU A 671 44.43 -7.03 12.52
C GLU A 671 43.05 -7.51 12.03
N LEU A 672 42.55 -6.89 10.95
CA LEU A 672 41.25 -7.20 10.36
C LEU A 672 41.29 -8.42 9.44
N PHE A 673 42.26 -8.50 8.52
CA PHE A 673 42.22 -9.40 7.37
C PHE A 673 43.26 -10.54 7.43
N ASN A 674 44.20 -10.50 8.37
CA ASN A 674 45.30 -11.48 8.47
C ASN A 674 45.34 -12.18 9.83
N ARG A 675 44.18 -12.62 10.31
CA ARG A 675 44.04 -13.40 11.54
C ARG A 675 43.03 -14.51 11.35
N GLU A 676 43.21 -15.60 12.09
CA GLU A 676 42.16 -16.60 12.22
C GLU A 676 40.95 -15.97 12.89
N GLY A 677 39.78 -16.17 12.29
CA GLY A 677 38.53 -15.61 12.78
C GLY A 677 37.55 -16.71 13.19
N GLU A 678 36.71 -16.39 14.16
CA GLU A 678 35.53 -17.18 14.49
C GLU A 678 34.32 -16.66 13.71
N ALA A 679 33.33 -17.53 13.51
CA ALA A 679 32.05 -17.11 12.94
C ALA A 679 31.39 -16.07 13.85
N TRP A 680 30.83 -15.02 13.25
CA TRP A 680 30.10 -14.00 14.00
C TRP A 680 28.94 -14.63 14.78
N PRO A 681 28.63 -14.11 15.98
CA PRO A 681 27.52 -14.64 16.76
C PRO A 681 26.22 -14.47 15.98
N GLU A 682 25.40 -15.53 15.98
CA GLU A 682 24.10 -15.46 15.34
C GLU A 682 23.18 -14.48 16.08
N ALA A 683 22.60 -13.56 15.33
CA ALA A 683 21.72 -12.54 15.85
C ALA A 683 20.53 -12.32 14.89
N ASP A 684 19.42 -11.84 15.44
CA ASP A 684 18.27 -11.36 14.66
C ASP A 684 18.66 -10.11 13.85
N ILE A 685 19.48 -9.22 14.43
CA ILE A 685 20.01 -8.03 13.77
C ILE A 685 21.53 -7.98 13.91
N THR A 686 22.24 -7.90 12.80
CA THR A 686 23.67 -7.60 12.74
C THR A 686 23.87 -6.22 12.13
N LEU A 687 24.31 -5.25 12.95
CA LEU A 687 24.60 -3.89 12.53
C LEU A 687 26.11 -3.73 12.33
N VAL A 688 26.52 -3.35 11.12
CA VAL A 688 27.91 -3.13 10.73
C VAL A 688 28.12 -1.66 10.41
N ASP A 689 28.81 -0.96 11.32
CA ASP A 689 29.27 0.42 11.12
C ASP A 689 30.62 0.42 10.40
N LEU A 690 30.61 0.94 9.17
CA LEU A 690 31.80 1.08 8.32
C LEU A 690 32.83 2.06 8.90
N ALA A 691 32.43 2.92 9.83
CA ALA A 691 33.30 3.80 10.61
C ALA A 691 34.40 4.51 9.78
N MET A 692 35.64 4.04 9.87
CA MET A 692 36.79 4.66 9.22
C MET A 692 36.83 4.39 7.71
N PHE A 693 36.32 3.25 7.25
CA PHE A 693 36.36 2.82 5.85
C PHE A 693 35.35 3.53 4.95
N ALA A 694 34.39 4.25 5.53
CA ALA A 694 33.49 5.12 4.76
C ALA A 694 34.15 6.43 4.28
N ARG A 695 35.43 6.67 4.61
CA ARG A 695 36.18 7.88 4.23
C ARG A 695 36.98 7.65 2.95
N GLU A 696 37.20 8.72 2.19
CA GLU A 696 38.10 8.71 1.03
C GLU A 696 39.51 8.18 1.40
N GLY A 697 40.09 7.39 0.51
CA GLY A 697 41.40 6.75 0.67
C GLY A 697 41.38 5.36 1.31
N TYR A 698 40.21 4.82 1.66
CA TYR A 698 40.03 3.46 2.18
C TYR A 698 39.17 2.58 1.28
N GLU A 699 39.05 2.92 0.00
CA GLU A 699 38.14 2.27 -0.96
C GLU A 699 38.44 0.77 -1.09
N ALA A 700 39.72 0.39 -1.10
CA ALA A 700 40.15 -1.01 -1.15
C ALA A 700 39.75 -1.78 0.10
N GLN A 701 40.05 -1.22 1.29
CA GLN A 701 39.74 -1.82 2.58
C GLN A 701 38.23 -1.96 2.76
N LEU A 702 37.46 -0.96 2.35
CA LEU A 702 36.00 -1.01 2.37
C LEU A 702 35.49 -2.13 1.47
N ALA A 703 35.99 -2.23 0.24
CA ALA A 703 35.53 -3.24 -0.70
C ALA A 703 35.83 -4.65 -0.19
N ILE A 704 37.02 -4.87 0.35
CA ILE A 704 37.44 -6.15 0.94
C ILE A 704 36.59 -6.48 2.16
N ALA A 705 36.37 -5.53 3.07
CA ALA A 705 35.53 -5.73 4.25
C ALA A 705 34.10 -6.10 3.83
N TYR A 706 33.53 -5.38 2.86
CA TYR A 706 32.19 -5.65 2.36
C TYR A 706 32.08 -7.02 1.67
N ILE A 707 33.07 -7.43 0.87
CA ILE A 707 33.12 -8.79 0.31
C ILE A 707 33.10 -9.85 1.42
N SER A 708 33.86 -9.65 2.49
CA SER A 708 33.84 -10.56 3.64
C SER A 708 32.43 -10.68 4.25
N LEU A 709 31.71 -9.56 4.41
CA LEU A 709 30.32 -9.55 4.89
C LEU A 709 29.40 -10.35 3.97
N ILE A 710 29.51 -10.13 2.66
CA ILE A 710 28.69 -10.81 1.67
C ILE A 710 28.99 -12.31 1.65
N ASN A 711 30.26 -12.72 1.77
CA ASN A 711 30.64 -14.12 1.88
C ASN A 711 30.08 -14.77 3.15
N HIS A 712 30.08 -14.05 4.27
CA HIS A 712 29.44 -14.52 5.49
C HIS A 712 27.93 -14.71 5.31
N ILE A 713 27.25 -13.77 4.65
CA ILE A 713 25.82 -13.86 4.31
C ILE A 713 25.55 -15.03 3.36
N ASN A 714 26.40 -15.24 2.34
CA ASN A 714 26.32 -16.37 1.41
C ASN A 714 26.39 -17.70 2.15
N ASN A 715 27.40 -17.86 3.00
CA ASN A 715 27.59 -19.07 3.81
C ASN A 715 26.36 -19.36 4.70
N LEU A 716 25.78 -18.32 5.31
CA LEU A 716 24.56 -18.46 6.10
C LEU A 716 23.37 -18.87 5.22
N GLY A 717 23.19 -18.26 4.06
CA GLY A 717 22.10 -18.59 3.14
C GLY A 717 22.20 -19.99 2.55
N GLU A 718 23.41 -20.46 2.22
CA GLU A 718 23.64 -21.84 1.74
C GLU A 718 23.33 -22.88 2.82
N ARG A 719 23.75 -22.62 4.05
CA ARG A 719 23.47 -23.49 5.20
C ARG A 719 21.97 -23.52 5.52
N ASP A 720 21.32 -22.37 5.48
CA ASP A 720 19.92 -22.19 5.86
C ASP A 720 18.95 -22.27 4.67
N GLN A 721 19.39 -22.73 3.49
CA GLN A 721 18.60 -22.74 2.24
C GLN A 721 17.28 -23.53 2.33
N HIS A 722 17.15 -24.42 3.33
CA HIS A 722 15.96 -25.22 3.60
C HIS A 722 15.07 -24.65 4.71
N LEU A 723 15.45 -23.51 5.31
CA LEU A 723 14.66 -22.81 6.32
C LEU A 723 13.72 -21.78 5.66
N ALA A 724 12.57 -21.55 6.28
CA ALA A 724 11.61 -20.55 5.80
C ALA A 724 12.04 -19.09 6.10
N ARG A 725 12.93 -18.89 7.07
CA ARG A 725 13.35 -17.57 7.55
C ARG A 725 14.26 -16.88 6.52
N PRO A 726 13.85 -15.74 5.93
CA PRO A 726 14.66 -15.05 4.94
C PRO A 726 15.82 -14.27 5.57
N ILE A 727 16.79 -13.89 4.72
CA ILE A 727 17.85 -12.93 5.07
C ILE A 727 17.56 -11.63 4.33
N VAL A 728 17.66 -10.49 5.01
CA VAL A 728 17.61 -9.18 4.37
C VAL A 728 18.92 -8.45 4.64
N ASN A 729 19.59 -8.01 3.58
CA ASN A 729 20.81 -7.23 3.67
C ASN A 729 20.53 -5.79 3.23
N ILE A 730 20.53 -4.87 4.19
CA ILE A 730 20.34 -3.44 3.97
C ILE A 730 21.71 -2.77 3.88
N THR A 731 21.95 -2.03 2.82
CA THR A 731 23.12 -1.16 2.69
C THR A 731 22.67 0.28 2.59
N ASP A 732 22.96 1.07 3.62
CA ASP A 732 22.79 2.52 3.59
C ASP A 732 24.01 3.20 2.95
N GLU A 733 23.76 4.29 2.24
CA GLU A 733 24.72 4.93 1.33
C GLU A 733 25.36 3.94 0.35
N ALA A 734 24.51 3.17 -0.34
CA ALA A 734 24.92 2.15 -1.28
C ALA A 734 25.87 2.63 -2.38
N HIS A 735 25.89 3.93 -2.70
CA HIS A 735 26.85 4.50 -3.66
C HIS A 735 28.30 4.25 -3.23
N ILE A 736 28.61 4.25 -1.93
CA ILE A 736 29.98 4.06 -1.42
C ILE A 736 30.54 2.70 -1.85
N ILE A 737 29.69 1.67 -1.90
CA ILE A 737 30.11 0.31 -2.31
C ILE A 737 30.00 0.08 -3.83
N THR A 738 29.12 0.80 -4.54
CA THR A 738 28.91 0.55 -5.98
C THR A 738 29.85 1.34 -6.89
N VAL A 739 30.61 2.30 -6.35
CA VAL A 739 31.63 3.05 -7.12
C VAL A 739 32.76 2.14 -7.62
N ASN A 740 33.14 1.12 -6.85
CA ASN A 740 34.16 0.17 -7.28
C ASN A 740 33.56 -0.87 -8.26
N PRO A 741 33.99 -0.93 -9.53
CA PRO A 741 33.39 -1.82 -10.52
C PRO A 741 33.56 -3.30 -10.20
N LEU A 742 34.67 -3.71 -9.56
CA LEU A 742 34.87 -5.10 -9.14
C LEU A 742 33.84 -5.49 -8.06
N LEU A 743 33.57 -4.59 -7.11
CA LEU A 743 32.58 -4.83 -6.07
C LEU A 743 31.15 -4.83 -6.62
N ALA A 744 30.82 -3.91 -7.51
CA ALA A 744 29.52 -3.88 -8.19
C ALA A 744 29.27 -5.17 -9.00
N ARG A 745 30.29 -5.67 -9.69
CA ARG A 745 30.23 -6.96 -10.41
C ARG A 745 30.04 -8.13 -9.46
N PHE A 746 30.77 -8.17 -8.35
CA PHE A 746 30.64 -9.20 -7.33
C PHE A 746 29.23 -9.23 -6.73
N LEU A 747 28.69 -8.07 -6.36
CA LEU A 747 27.31 -7.93 -5.88
C LEU A 747 26.27 -8.36 -6.91
N THR A 748 26.51 -8.06 -8.18
CA THR A 748 25.63 -8.48 -9.27
C THR A 748 25.57 -10.00 -9.39
N LYS A 749 26.73 -10.69 -9.35
CA LYS A 749 26.80 -12.15 -9.38
C LYS A 749 26.15 -12.77 -8.14
N GLY A 750 26.48 -12.27 -6.95
CA GLY A 750 25.90 -12.73 -5.68
C GLY A 750 24.38 -12.57 -5.61
N SER A 751 23.86 -11.41 -6.02
CA SER A 751 22.42 -11.12 -5.95
C SER A 751 21.58 -12.03 -6.85
N LYS A 752 22.12 -12.52 -7.98
CA LYS A 752 21.42 -13.51 -8.83
C LYS A 752 21.16 -14.81 -8.08
N MET A 753 22.16 -15.29 -7.33
CA MET A 753 22.06 -16.49 -6.50
C MET A 753 21.14 -16.26 -5.28
N TRP A 754 21.22 -15.09 -4.65
CA TRP A 754 20.47 -14.72 -3.45
C TRP A 754 18.97 -14.96 -3.54
N ARG A 755 18.39 -14.73 -4.72
CA ARG A 755 16.98 -15.02 -4.99
C ARG A 755 16.59 -16.47 -4.66
N LYS A 756 17.45 -17.45 -4.96
CA LYS A 756 17.19 -18.88 -4.70
C LYS A 756 17.38 -19.25 -3.24
N LEU A 757 18.27 -18.54 -2.54
CA LEU A 757 18.59 -18.76 -1.13
C LEU A 757 17.68 -17.97 -0.16
N GLY A 758 16.72 -17.19 -0.68
CA GLY A 758 15.84 -16.37 0.16
C GLY A 758 16.56 -15.18 0.80
N ILE A 759 17.62 -14.68 0.17
CA ILE A 759 18.36 -13.48 0.58
C ILE A 759 17.90 -12.29 -0.28
N TRP A 760 17.61 -11.16 0.36
CA TRP A 760 17.11 -9.96 -0.32
C TRP A 760 18.02 -8.75 -0.07
N LEU A 761 18.63 -8.24 -1.15
CA LEU A 761 19.41 -6.99 -1.15
C LEU A 761 18.50 -5.76 -1.17
N TRP A 762 18.63 -4.90 -0.15
CA TRP A 762 17.96 -3.61 -0.04
C TRP A 762 19.02 -2.50 -0.03
N LEU A 763 19.05 -1.68 -1.08
CA LEU A 763 19.99 -0.57 -1.23
C LEU A 763 19.29 0.74 -0.88
N ALA A 764 19.92 1.58 -0.07
CA ALA A 764 19.44 2.92 0.23
C ALA A 764 20.51 3.96 -0.15
N THR A 765 20.13 4.98 -0.92
CA THR A 765 21.06 6.03 -1.38
C THR A 765 20.38 7.39 -1.47
N GLN A 766 21.18 8.46 -1.41
CA GLN A 766 20.67 9.84 -1.54
C GLN A 766 20.56 10.27 -3.00
N ASN A 767 21.60 9.99 -3.80
CA ASN A 767 21.67 10.41 -5.19
C ASN A 767 21.95 9.21 -6.10
N LEU A 768 21.38 9.23 -7.31
CA LEU A 768 21.68 8.25 -8.35
C LEU A 768 22.81 8.72 -9.28
N SER A 769 23.16 10.01 -9.26
CA SER A 769 24.33 10.53 -10.00
C SER A 769 25.62 9.79 -9.67
N ASP A 770 25.73 9.31 -8.43
CA ASP A 770 26.95 8.71 -7.88
C ASP A 770 27.11 7.23 -8.29
N PHE A 771 26.09 6.66 -8.93
CA PHE A 771 26.16 5.30 -9.48
C PHE A 771 26.86 5.31 -10.85
N PRO A 772 27.94 4.54 -11.03
CA PRO A 772 28.57 4.39 -12.34
C PRO A 772 27.65 3.63 -13.30
N ASP A 773 27.85 3.80 -14.61
CA ASP A 773 27.07 3.07 -15.62
C ASP A 773 27.21 1.54 -15.50
N ASP A 774 28.33 1.06 -14.95
CA ASP A 774 28.58 -0.36 -14.66
C ASP A 774 27.59 -0.93 -13.61
N ALA A 775 27.03 -0.09 -12.74
CA ALA A 775 26.01 -0.49 -11.76
C ALA A 775 24.63 -0.72 -12.39
N LYS A 776 24.44 -0.42 -13.69
CA LYS A 776 23.19 -0.63 -14.40
C LYS A 776 22.72 -2.08 -14.34
N LYS A 777 23.64 -3.05 -14.42
CA LYS A 777 23.29 -4.49 -14.29
C LYS A 777 22.72 -4.82 -12.91
N LEU A 778 23.28 -4.22 -11.85
CA LEU A 778 22.79 -4.38 -10.48
C LEU A 778 21.39 -3.80 -10.32
N LEU A 779 21.20 -2.54 -10.75
CA LEU A 779 19.93 -1.82 -10.59
C LEU A 779 18.81 -2.41 -11.44
N ASN A 780 19.11 -2.95 -12.63
CA ASN A 780 18.11 -3.62 -13.48
C ASN A 780 17.51 -4.88 -12.84
N MET A 781 18.22 -5.53 -11.90
CA MET A 781 17.69 -6.68 -11.16
C MET A 781 16.74 -6.27 -10.04
N ILE A 782 16.78 -5.01 -9.59
CA ILE A 782 15.95 -4.52 -8.50
C ILE A 782 14.51 -4.36 -8.98
N GLU A 783 13.62 -5.13 -8.38
CA GLU A 783 12.19 -5.06 -8.69
C GLU A 783 11.52 -3.85 -8.04
N TRP A 784 11.80 -3.62 -6.76
CA TRP A 784 11.10 -2.62 -5.94
C TRP A 784 11.87 -1.31 -5.91
N TRP A 785 11.31 -0.27 -6.51
CA TRP A 785 11.88 1.09 -6.47
C TRP A 785 11.01 1.96 -5.59
N GLU A 786 11.47 2.24 -4.37
CA GLU A 786 10.83 3.18 -3.44
C GLU A 786 11.54 4.52 -3.54
N LEU A 787 10.86 5.48 -4.17
CA LEU A 787 11.42 6.74 -4.62
C LEU A 787 10.78 7.87 -3.83
N LEU A 788 11.44 8.34 -2.76
CA LEU A 788 10.98 9.49 -1.99
C LEU A 788 11.06 10.77 -2.84
N VAL A 789 10.32 11.81 -2.42
CA VAL A 789 10.34 13.15 -3.00
C VAL A 789 11.73 13.58 -3.47
N MET A 790 11.83 13.94 -4.75
CA MET A 790 13.10 14.25 -5.41
C MET A 790 12.94 15.38 -6.44
N PRO A 791 14.01 16.14 -6.73
CA PRO A 791 13.98 17.17 -7.76
C PRO A 791 13.86 16.55 -9.17
N PRO A 792 13.39 17.32 -10.16
CA PRO A 792 13.29 16.84 -11.54
C PRO A 792 14.58 16.27 -12.12
N GLU A 793 15.73 16.84 -11.72
CA GLU A 793 17.06 16.37 -12.14
C GLU A 793 17.33 14.92 -11.70
N GLU A 794 16.86 14.52 -10.51
CA GLU A 794 17.02 13.14 -10.05
C GLU A 794 16.04 12.18 -10.71
N VAL A 795 14.85 12.64 -11.11
CA VAL A 795 13.93 11.85 -11.94
C VAL A 795 14.57 11.49 -13.30
N GLU A 796 15.39 12.40 -13.86
CA GLU A 796 16.18 12.08 -15.06
C GLU A 796 17.26 11.04 -14.78
N GLN A 797 17.90 11.06 -13.60
CA GLN A 797 18.87 10.03 -13.24
C GLN A 797 18.22 8.66 -13.05
N VAL A 798 17.03 8.60 -12.44
CA VAL A 798 16.22 7.36 -12.40
C VAL A 798 16.01 6.82 -13.81
N SER A 799 15.72 7.72 -14.77
CA SER A 799 15.48 7.37 -16.17
C SER A 799 16.71 6.77 -16.89
N ARG A 800 17.94 6.95 -16.35
CA ARG A 800 19.15 6.28 -16.86
C ARG A 800 19.12 4.77 -16.64
N PHE A 801 18.49 4.33 -15.55
CA PHE A 801 18.51 2.94 -15.08
C PHE A 801 17.16 2.24 -15.22
N LYS A 802 16.04 2.97 -15.17
CA LYS A 802 14.69 2.42 -15.31
C LYS A 802 13.91 3.19 -16.36
N SER A 803 13.33 2.50 -17.34
CA SER A 803 12.43 3.14 -18.30
C SER A 803 11.14 3.55 -17.59
N LEU A 804 10.85 4.85 -17.57
CA LEU A 804 9.66 5.42 -16.97
C LEU A 804 8.66 5.82 -18.06
N THR A 805 7.37 5.52 -17.85
CA THR A 805 6.30 6.09 -18.67
C THR A 805 6.09 7.57 -18.34
N PRO A 806 5.45 8.36 -19.23
CA PRO A 806 5.07 9.74 -18.92
C PRO A 806 4.28 9.87 -17.61
N GLU A 807 3.38 8.91 -17.35
CA GLU A 807 2.56 8.87 -16.14
C GLU A 807 3.40 8.60 -14.89
N GLN A 808 4.34 7.65 -14.94
CA GLN A 808 5.25 7.37 -13.83
C GLN A 808 6.14 8.57 -13.50
N ARG A 809 6.63 9.26 -14.55
CA ARG A 809 7.40 10.49 -14.39
C ARG A 809 6.56 11.60 -13.75
N GLN A 810 5.31 11.77 -14.18
CA GLN A 810 4.39 12.74 -13.58
C GLN A 810 4.07 12.40 -12.12
N LEU A 811 3.88 11.12 -11.80
CA LEU A 811 3.64 10.65 -10.44
C LEU A 811 4.82 10.97 -9.52
N LEU A 812 6.06 10.70 -9.95
CA LEU A 812 7.29 11.04 -9.22
C LEU A 812 7.41 12.55 -8.95
N LEU A 813 7.15 13.36 -9.98
CA LEU A 813 7.20 14.82 -9.88
C LEU A 813 6.08 15.41 -9.00
N SER A 814 5.02 14.64 -8.75
CA SER A 814 3.91 15.08 -7.89
C SER A 814 4.19 14.87 -6.40
N ALA A 815 5.16 14.01 -6.04
CA ALA A 815 5.48 13.72 -4.64
C ALA A 815 5.98 14.98 -3.91
N THR A 816 5.48 15.21 -2.70
CA THR A 816 5.74 16.41 -1.91
C THR A 816 6.14 16.06 -0.48
N LYS A 817 6.90 16.96 0.17
CA LYS A 817 7.23 16.87 1.59
C LYS A 817 6.65 18.05 2.36
N ALA A 818 6.07 17.76 3.52
CA ALA A 818 5.70 18.77 4.51
C ALA A 818 6.50 18.53 5.81
N PRO A 819 7.53 19.35 6.11
CA PRO A 819 8.35 19.18 7.31
C PRO A 819 7.53 19.07 8.58
N GLY A 820 7.84 18.08 9.42
CA GLY A 820 7.11 17.80 10.66
C GLY A 820 5.74 17.14 10.49
N LYS A 821 5.25 16.95 9.25
CA LYS A 821 3.93 16.32 8.98
C LYS A 821 4.09 14.99 8.25
N TYR A 822 4.68 15.01 7.04
CA TYR A 822 4.83 13.82 6.20
C TYR A 822 5.92 13.98 5.14
N THR A 823 6.35 12.85 4.57
CA THR A 823 7.09 12.80 3.29
C THR A 823 6.38 11.86 2.33
N GLU A 824 6.29 12.24 1.06
CA GLU A 824 5.73 11.37 0.02
C GLU A 824 6.83 10.69 -0.78
N GLY A 825 6.47 9.57 -1.40
CA GLY A 825 7.26 8.88 -2.38
C GLY A 825 6.39 8.07 -3.33
N VAL A 826 7.02 7.41 -4.28
CA VAL A 826 6.37 6.53 -5.24
C VAL A 826 7.03 5.17 -5.16
N VAL A 827 6.21 4.12 -5.08
CA VAL A 827 6.67 2.74 -5.24
C VAL A 827 6.42 2.32 -6.68
N LEU A 828 7.45 1.80 -7.35
CA LEU A 828 7.38 1.23 -8.69
C LEU A 828 7.85 -0.22 -8.67
N SER A 829 6.95 -1.13 -9.01
CA SER A 829 7.20 -2.56 -9.26
C SER A 829 6.26 -3.04 -10.38
N PRO A 830 6.45 -4.25 -10.93
CA PRO A 830 5.56 -4.79 -11.96
C PRO A 830 4.09 -4.95 -11.52
N ARG A 831 3.82 -5.11 -10.21
CA ARG A 831 2.47 -5.32 -9.67
C ARG A 831 1.92 -4.13 -8.87
N VAL A 832 2.78 -3.21 -8.45
CA VAL A 832 2.41 -2.07 -7.58
C VAL A 832 3.02 -0.79 -8.16
N GLU A 833 2.17 0.17 -8.48
CA GLU A 833 2.53 1.53 -8.86
C GLU A 833 1.64 2.49 -8.06
N ALA A 834 2.19 3.12 -7.02
CA ALA A 834 1.41 3.95 -6.12
C ALA A 834 2.23 5.10 -5.52
N LEU A 835 1.57 6.24 -5.32
CA LEU A 835 2.10 7.32 -4.48
C LEU A 835 1.75 7.01 -3.02
N PHE A 836 2.77 6.98 -2.17
CA PHE A 836 2.64 6.75 -0.75
C PHE A 836 3.03 7.99 0.05
N ARG A 837 2.40 8.15 1.21
CA ARG A 837 2.65 9.19 2.19
C ARG A 837 3.07 8.55 3.49
N VAL A 838 4.29 8.83 3.90
CA VAL A 838 4.88 8.35 5.15
C VAL A 838 4.49 9.32 6.27
N VAL A 839 3.54 8.87 7.11
CA VAL A 839 3.19 9.52 8.39
C VAL A 839 3.62 8.56 9.49
N SER A 840 4.90 8.61 9.86
CA SER A 840 5.49 7.65 10.79
C SER A 840 5.10 7.92 12.24
N PRO A 841 4.92 6.86 13.06
CA PRO A 841 4.94 6.98 14.51
C PRO A 841 6.17 7.75 15.01
N ALA A 842 5.96 8.60 16.01
CA ALA A 842 7.00 9.48 16.55
C ALA A 842 8.24 8.73 17.05
N LEU A 843 8.08 7.49 17.52
CA LEU A 843 9.18 6.64 17.97
C LEU A 843 10.20 6.42 16.86
N TRP A 844 9.76 5.98 15.68
CA TRP A 844 10.67 5.67 14.57
C TRP A 844 11.35 6.92 14.00
N LEU A 845 10.67 8.06 14.05
CA LEU A 845 11.28 9.36 13.76
C LEU A 845 12.41 9.66 14.76
N ALA A 846 12.12 9.56 16.06
CA ALA A 846 13.09 9.88 17.11
C ALA A 846 14.33 8.96 17.13
N LEU A 847 14.17 7.68 16.78
CA LEU A 847 15.29 6.74 16.64
C LEU A 847 16.15 7.06 15.41
N GLY A 848 15.56 7.63 14.35
CA GLY A 848 16.24 8.03 13.12
C GLY A 848 16.80 9.45 13.09
N MET A 849 16.66 10.22 14.17
CA MET A 849 17.17 11.59 14.28
C MET A 849 18.70 11.61 14.41
N THR A 850 19.43 11.99 13.35
CA THR A 850 20.90 11.96 13.31
C THR A 850 21.56 13.34 13.19
N GLU A 851 20.80 14.41 13.03
CA GLU A 851 21.34 15.76 12.87
C GLU A 851 21.99 16.29 14.14
N LYS A 852 22.92 17.25 13.98
CA LYS A 852 23.70 17.81 15.09
C LYS A 852 22.81 18.41 16.19
N HIS A 853 21.75 19.10 15.80
CA HIS A 853 20.83 19.75 16.75
C HIS A 853 19.99 18.72 17.51
N GLU A 854 19.61 17.63 16.86
CA GLU A 854 18.86 16.51 17.44
C GLU A 854 19.72 15.72 18.45
N LYS A 855 20.97 15.43 18.09
CA LYS A 855 21.97 14.82 18.98
C LYS A 855 22.20 15.70 20.22
N ALA A 856 22.26 17.01 20.05
CA ALA A 856 22.40 17.95 21.17
C ALA A 856 21.17 17.95 22.08
N GLU A 857 19.95 17.86 21.53
CA GLU A 857 18.73 17.72 22.31
C GLU A 857 18.74 16.42 23.13
N ARG A 858 19.06 15.28 22.52
CA ARG A 858 19.16 14.01 23.26
C ARG A 858 20.22 14.08 24.37
N MET A 859 21.39 14.63 24.09
CA MET A 859 22.45 14.79 25.09
C MET A 859 21.99 15.66 26.28
N ARG A 860 21.21 16.71 26.03
CA ARG A 860 20.62 17.54 27.09
C ARG A 860 19.66 16.71 27.95
N ILE A 861 18.78 15.92 27.34
CA ILE A 861 17.83 15.04 28.05
C ILE A 861 18.60 13.98 28.87
N MET A 862 19.63 13.36 28.31
CA MET A 862 20.47 12.40 29.04
C MET A 862 21.11 13.03 30.28
N ARG A 863 21.64 14.25 30.16
CA ARG A 863 22.23 14.98 31.30
C ARG A 863 21.19 15.38 32.35
N GLU A 864 20.00 15.78 31.91
CA GLU A 864 18.92 16.23 32.79
C GLU A 864 18.30 15.08 33.58
N PHE A 865 18.07 13.93 32.94
CA PHE A 865 17.35 12.79 33.53
C PHE A 865 18.25 11.62 33.94
N GLY A 866 19.55 11.66 33.63
CA GLY A 866 20.49 10.57 33.95
C GLY A 866 20.16 9.26 33.22
N CYS A 867 19.60 9.34 32.01
CA CYS A 867 19.13 8.19 31.24
C CYS A 867 20.07 7.84 30.06
N SER A 868 19.88 6.64 29.50
CA SER A 868 20.54 6.20 28.27
C SER A 868 20.13 7.03 27.05
N GLU A 869 20.88 6.90 25.94
CA GLU A 869 20.55 7.58 24.69
C GLU A 869 19.21 7.10 24.10
N LEU A 870 18.92 5.80 24.23
CA LEU A 870 17.65 5.22 23.79
C LEU A 870 16.46 5.79 24.60
N GLU A 871 16.56 5.82 25.92
CA GLU A 871 15.52 6.43 26.77
C GLU A 871 15.34 7.93 26.47
N ALA A 872 16.43 8.63 26.14
CA ALA A 872 16.35 10.02 25.71
C ALA A 872 15.61 10.17 24.38
N ALA A 873 15.84 9.27 23.41
CA ALA A 873 15.09 9.24 22.15
C ALA A 873 13.60 8.93 22.38
N MET A 874 13.25 7.98 23.25
CA MET A 874 11.86 7.70 23.63
C MET A 874 11.18 8.92 24.28
N ARG A 875 11.93 9.71 25.08
CA ARG A 875 11.42 10.98 25.63
C ARG A 875 11.20 12.04 24.55
N VAL A 876 12.06 12.10 23.53
CA VAL A 876 11.85 12.98 22.35
C VAL A 876 10.58 12.55 21.61
N ALA A 877 10.39 11.24 21.36
CA ALA A 877 9.18 10.72 20.72
C ALA A 877 7.90 11.15 21.45
N ARG A 878 7.88 11.07 22.79
CA ARG A 878 6.75 11.53 23.60
C ARG A 878 6.47 13.03 23.46
N LYS A 879 7.50 13.86 23.24
CA LYS A 879 7.33 15.30 22.97
C LYS A 879 6.77 15.58 21.58
N ILE A 880 7.08 14.76 20.59
CA ILE A 880 6.52 14.90 19.23
C ILE A 880 5.02 14.57 19.21
N CYS A 881 4.57 13.66 20.09
CA CYS A 881 3.15 13.32 20.24
C CYS A 881 2.30 14.33 21.03
N LEU A 882 2.94 15.29 21.72
CA LEU A 882 2.30 16.35 22.52
C LEU A 882 2.20 17.64 21.70
#